data_AF-A0A1I4KD71-F1
#
_entry.id   AF-A0A1I4KD71-F1
#
_cell.length_a   1.000
_cell.length_b   1.000
_cell.length_c   1.000
_cell.angle_alpha   90.00
_cell.angle_beta   90.00
_cell.angle_gamma   90.00
#
_symmetry.space_group_name_H-M   'P 1'
#
loop_
_entity.id
_entity.type
_entity.pdbx_description
1 polymer ?
#
loop_
_entity_poly.entity_id
_entity_poly.type
_entity_poly.pdbx_seq_one_letter_code
_entity_poly.pdbx_strand_id
1 'polypeptide(L)'
;MSAQPGWGSCDETDDAHHTLRRAPRPVLDTNPTAVHSALVPPGTLHQRVTAALAHWRLDDAEELLAGVEGELSPYAAPAPRDGSPDEEPAEEPADLGRAWADTLHAELLVRRLRQAGFTLVGDPVEPPHGTGSPPALDLHAGVAELIDGDGPGDDGDLRAECAARAALAIALVRSARAAFDATADDLQRAAGLARHARIELLSRRVDAAMDEAVEAASLLDPGLPASLLLVDTLSTLAGVLADLELMPLALDYQRRAHETAVQAAATPGALDAADGEADVLVARTATRLGELCAELGEGLLDDGVPESAGPHFAEARGLAEQALALLPPESAEAVVAAQVVHGWALVGLGEHTAAAGPLRAAVRATATSGDRDLLAAALLALGRALRRQGDGAGADEQLAGALAIATEHGLSRLRRAALRELCTLHSELDDAGRALPYLQAYLADELDRVDERRTRWVELFGRRKSLLETERAAGQLRRQAYEDPLTHLPNRRYAEARLDGLLSSGAAPALAVVDVDRFKTINDAVGHPGGDAVLRRVAELLVAGVRDTDEVCRWAGDEFVILLPETTAEQAERALERTRRAVAAHDWAGLGVGLPVTISVGIASATRGDDRRTLFAAADGVLYDAKRRGRDRVVRLSAVTQTRAGASPLDALFGPPRAAAAAVTDEPAGDDTALVGAPEKVPAAVSVPAVQPSPLDDPTGDPGGFAPLLVDPPLGLGGPTDPPLAPAPPASSGPAEPARTTAPAPALPFRDVPSEPDVIWGTGRTTEQVLALVREARRQFPDRPAVVVRATAETLVALASEHDAYTTVDAAAMSAAVGPLPEAVGRVAVLSGNGGDTSVAAEAAFVARITGTEVVRVDDLGGTRIRGLLADPAALQDVDCLVVVAGLDASLAGLVAALTDVPIVAVPTSTGQPGSFGGFSALITMLNSASPGVVVSNIDNGHAAGVFAARIARRTRSGTAPGRGVVR
;
A
#
# COMPACT_ATOMS: atom_id res chain seq x y z
N MET A 1 -58.57 -4.72 19.26
CA MET A 1 -59.30 -3.45 19.46
C MET A 1 -58.40 -2.49 20.22
N SER A 2 -58.54 -1.20 19.94
CA SER A 2 -57.71 -0.07 20.36
C SER A 2 -57.39 0.01 21.86
N ALA A 3 -56.13 0.37 22.21
CA ALA A 3 -55.78 1.42 23.19
C ALA A 3 -54.25 1.61 23.37
N GLN A 4 -53.73 2.74 22.87
CA GLN A 4 -52.74 3.57 23.57
C GLN A 4 -53.53 4.70 24.31
N PRO A 5 -52.94 5.63 25.12
CA PRO A 5 -51.53 5.95 25.32
C PRO A 5 -51.10 6.09 26.81
N GLY A 6 -49.88 6.58 27.05
CA GLY A 6 -49.44 7.09 28.37
C GLY A 6 -48.00 7.59 28.40
N TRP A 7 -47.77 8.88 28.13
CA TRP A 7 -46.50 9.56 28.45
C TRP A 7 -46.55 10.14 29.88
N GLY A 8 -45.40 10.11 30.58
CA GLY A 8 -45.20 10.71 31.90
C GLY A 8 -43.70 10.93 32.14
N SER A 9 -43.34 12.02 32.84
CA SER A 9 -41.99 12.59 32.87
C SER A 9 -41.40 12.68 34.29
N CYS A 10 -40.07 12.60 34.38
CA CYS A 10 -39.24 13.08 35.50
C CYS A 10 -39.39 12.32 36.85
N ASP A 11 -38.38 12.13 37.71
CA ASP A 11 -36.91 12.31 37.66
C ASP A 11 -36.31 11.31 38.72
N GLU A 12 -35.07 11.26 39.21
CA GLU A 12 -33.96 12.23 39.32
C GLU A 12 -32.59 11.48 39.46
N THR A 13 -31.72 11.92 40.39
CA THR A 13 -30.39 11.42 40.80
C THR A 13 -30.40 10.04 41.50
N ASP A 14 -29.30 9.27 41.64
CA ASP A 14 -27.99 9.73 42.14
C ASP A 14 -26.76 8.81 41.91
N ASP A 15 -25.58 9.39 42.19
CA ASP A 15 -24.26 8.83 42.60
C ASP A 15 -23.37 7.93 41.69
N ALA A 16 -22.28 8.57 41.23
CA ALA A 16 -20.86 8.23 41.45
C ALA A 16 -20.12 7.06 40.74
N HIS A 17 -19.12 7.48 39.95
CA HIS A 17 -17.77 6.91 39.76
C HIS A 17 -17.56 5.45 39.28
N HIS A 18 -17.10 5.32 38.02
CA HIS A 18 -15.69 4.96 37.78
C HIS A 18 -15.19 5.46 36.41
N THR A 19 -13.89 5.76 36.31
CA THR A 19 -13.27 6.35 35.11
C THR A 19 -12.76 5.29 34.14
N LEU A 20 -13.29 5.29 32.91
CA LEU A 20 -12.66 4.67 31.74
C LEU A 20 -12.56 5.67 30.59
N ARG A 21 -11.58 5.45 29.69
CA ARG A 21 -11.34 6.32 28.52
C ARG A 21 -12.54 6.26 27.58
N ARG A 22 -12.94 7.40 27.00
CA ARG A 22 -13.83 7.40 25.84
C ARG A 22 -13.13 6.70 24.67
N ALA A 23 -13.64 5.53 24.29
CA ALA A 23 -13.52 5.06 22.91
C ALA A 23 -14.28 6.04 21.99
N PRO A 24 -13.99 6.08 20.67
CA PRO A 24 -14.94 6.63 19.72
C PRO A 24 -16.27 5.89 19.92
N ARG A 25 -17.38 6.65 20.04
CA ARG A 25 -18.71 6.03 20.00
C ARG A 25 -18.97 5.56 18.57
N PRO A 26 -19.63 4.41 18.36
CA PRO A 26 -20.21 4.14 17.05
C PRO A 26 -21.20 5.26 16.70
N VAL A 27 -21.24 5.63 15.42
CA VAL A 27 -22.23 6.58 14.92
C VAL A 27 -23.58 5.87 14.90
N LEU A 28 -24.43 6.18 15.89
CA LEU A 28 -25.78 5.65 16.01
C LEU A 28 -26.78 6.81 16.20
N ASP A 29 -27.78 6.81 15.33
CA ASP A 29 -29.10 7.44 15.44
C ASP A 29 -29.18 8.91 15.91
N THR A 30 -28.98 9.85 14.98
CA THR A 30 -29.55 11.20 15.09
C THR A 30 -30.25 11.72 13.82
N ASN A 31 -30.98 10.87 13.09
CA ASN A 31 -32.21 11.31 12.38
C ASN A 31 -33.10 10.16 11.86
N PRO A 32 -34.40 10.06 12.24
CA PRO A 32 -35.31 9.00 11.76
C PRO A 32 -35.78 9.12 10.28
N THR A 33 -35.15 9.98 9.47
CA THR A 33 -35.65 10.39 8.15
C THR A 33 -34.68 10.14 6.99
N ALA A 34 -33.44 9.71 7.24
CA ALA A 34 -32.43 9.55 6.20
C ALA A 34 -32.30 8.06 5.78
N VAL A 35 -32.83 7.70 4.61
CA VAL A 35 -32.78 6.31 4.08
C VAL A 35 -31.33 5.83 3.93
N HIS A 36 -30.41 6.73 3.56
CA HIS A 36 -28.98 6.46 3.47
C HIS A 36 -28.35 5.94 4.78
N SER A 37 -28.91 6.28 5.96
CA SER A 37 -28.42 5.74 7.25
C SER A 37 -28.68 4.24 7.41
N ALA A 38 -29.64 3.65 6.68
CA ALA A 38 -29.85 2.20 6.65
C ALA A 38 -28.90 1.47 5.66
N LEU A 39 -28.19 2.24 4.82
CA LEU A 39 -27.13 1.76 3.93
C LEU A 39 -25.71 1.92 4.52
N VAL A 40 -25.51 2.71 5.58
CA VAL A 40 -24.25 2.69 6.34
C VAL A 40 -24.17 1.37 7.12
N PRO A 41 -23.11 0.55 6.99
CA PRO A 41 -22.90 -0.63 7.83
C PRO A 41 -22.84 -0.24 9.32
N PRO A 42 -23.52 -0.95 10.23
CA PRO A 42 -24.09 -2.29 10.09
C PRO A 42 -25.54 -2.37 9.59
N GLY A 43 -26.09 -1.30 8.99
CA GLY A 43 -27.50 -1.16 8.60
C GLY A 43 -28.12 -2.36 7.89
N THR A 44 -29.36 -2.70 8.26
CA THR A 44 -30.03 -3.93 7.81
C THR A 44 -30.37 -3.93 6.31
N LEU A 45 -30.53 -2.77 5.68
CA LEU A 45 -30.71 -2.68 4.22
C LEU A 45 -29.39 -2.96 3.49
N HIS A 46 -28.27 -2.38 3.95
CA HIS A 46 -26.93 -2.71 3.44
C HIS A 46 -26.63 -4.21 3.48
N GLN A 47 -26.95 -4.87 4.58
CA GLN A 47 -26.77 -6.32 4.73
C GLN A 47 -27.59 -7.11 3.69
N ARG A 48 -28.86 -6.72 3.48
CA ARG A 48 -29.76 -7.38 2.52
C ARG A 48 -29.32 -7.18 1.08
N VAL A 49 -28.91 -5.96 0.70
CA VAL A 49 -28.37 -5.67 -0.64
C VAL A 49 -27.04 -6.40 -0.86
N THR A 50 -26.12 -6.35 0.10
CA THR A 50 -24.84 -7.10 0.04
C THR A 50 -25.09 -8.60 -0.15
N ALA A 51 -26.07 -9.18 0.56
CA ALA A 51 -26.45 -10.57 0.40
C ALA A 51 -27.10 -10.87 -0.97
N ALA A 52 -27.98 -10.01 -1.47
CA ALA A 52 -28.59 -10.18 -2.80
C ALA A 52 -27.54 -10.12 -3.92
N LEU A 53 -26.62 -9.15 -3.85
CA LEU A 53 -25.48 -9.05 -4.77
C LEU A 53 -24.58 -10.28 -4.70
N ALA A 54 -24.21 -10.73 -3.49
CA ALA A 54 -23.33 -11.87 -3.29
C ALA A 54 -23.86 -13.16 -3.97
N HIS A 55 -25.16 -13.46 -3.83
CA HIS A 55 -25.79 -14.65 -4.42
C HIS A 55 -26.34 -14.42 -5.85
N TRP A 56 -25.95 -13.33 -6.53
CA TRP A 56 -26.39 -12.95 -7.88
C TRP A 56 -27.90 -12.75 -8.06
N ARG A 57 -28.61 -12.43 -6.98
CA ARG A 57 -30.03 -12.10 -6.97
C ARG A 57 -30.21 -10.62 -7.35
N LEU A 58 -29.80 -10.27 -8.57
CA LEU A 58 -29.69 -8.88 -9.04
C LEU A 58 -31.03 -8.16 -9.07
N ASP A 59 -32.12 -8.86 -9.42
CA ASP A 59 -33.47 -8.29 -9.42
C ASP A 59 -33.93 -7.90 -7.99
N ASP A 60 -33.65 -8.74 -6.99
CA ASP A 60 -33.91 -8.44 -5.58
C ASP A 60 -33.02 -7.28 -5.08
N ALA A 61 -31.75 -7.23 -5.51
CA ALA A 61 -30.85 -6.13 -5.17
C ALA A 61 -31.32 -4.80 -5.76
N GLU A 62 -31.87 -4.81 -6.97
CA GLU A 62 -32.45 -3.66 -7.64
C GLU A 62 -33.75 -3.19 -6.96
N GLU A 63 -34.66 -4.10 -6.58
CA GLU A 63 -35.86 -3.74 -5.79
C GLU A 63 -35.50 -3.14 -4.41
N LEU A 64 -34.47 -3.69 -3.75
CA LEU A 64 -33.99 -3.18 -2.46
C LEU A 64 -33.34 -1.79 -2.55
N LEU A 65 -32.70 -1.46 -3.68
CA LEU A 65 -32.06 -0.17 -3.91
C LEU A 65 -33.01 0.89 -4.48
N ALA A 66 -33.98 0.50 -5.31
CA ALA A 66 -35.01 1.41 -5.85
C ALA A 66 -35.85 2.10 -4.75
N GLY A 67 -35.98 1.47 -3.57
CA GLY A 67 -36.56 2.09 -2.38
C GLY A 67 -35.75 3.26 -1.77
N VAL A 68 -34.53 3.48 -2.25
CA VAL A 68 -33.59 4.54 -1.82
C VAL A 68 -33.47 5.65 -2.86
N GLU A 69 -33.76 5.37 -4.14
CA GLU A 69 -33.63 6.31 -5.26
C GLU A 69 -34.60 7.50 -5.21
N GLY A 70 -35.54 7.53 -4.25
CA GLY A 70 -36.48 8.63 -4.04
C GLY A 70 -35.83 10.01 -3.81
N GLU A 71 -34.55 10.07 -3.43
CA GLU A 71 -33.75 11.30 -3.29
C GLU A 71 -32.36 11.20 -3.97
N LEU A 72 -32.26 10.55 -5.14
CA LEU A 72 -31.07 10.53 -6.01
C LEU A 72 -31.40 11.06 -7.42
N SER A 73 -30.52 11.70 -8.19
CA SER A 73 -29.10 12.07 -7.99
C SER A 73 -28.80 13.41 -8.69
N PRO A 74 -27.92 14.28 -8.14
CA PRO A 74 -27.57 15.56 -8.76
C PRO A 74 -26.57 15.45 -9.92
N TYR A 75 -26.17 14.24 -10.36
CA TYR A 75 -25.28 14.02 -11.52
C TYR A 75 -25.98 14.22 -12.87
N ALA A 76 -26.69 15.34 -13.03
CA ALA A 76 -26.79 15.96 -14.34
C ALA A 76 -25.43 16.60 -14.68
N ALA A 77 -24.95 16.43 -15.91
CA ALA A 77 -23.74 17.11 -16.34
C ALA A 77 -23.92 18.65 -16.20
N PRO A 78 -22.95 19.40 -15.64
CA PRO A 78 -23.10 20.83 -15.47
C PRO A 78 -23.16 21.51 -16.84
N ALA A 79 -24.36 21.95 -17.22
CA ALA A 79 -24.58 22.71 -18.45
C ALA A 79 -23.64 23.94 -18.49
N PRO A 80 -23.06 24.28 -19.66
CA PRO A 80 -22.06 25.34 -19.76
C PRO A 80 -22.65 26.68 -19.33
N ARG A 81 -22.26 27.16 -18.15
CA ARG A 81 -22.66 28.46 -17.62
C ARG A 81 -21.70 29.54 -18.12
N ASP A 82 -22.14 30.29 -19.12
CA ASP A 82 -21.48 31.52 -19.54
C ASP A 82 -21.37 32.52 -18.38
N GLY A 83 -20.13 32.84 -18.00
CA GLY A 83 -19.74 34.16 -17.52
C GLY A 83 -20.09 34.55 -16.08
N SER A 84 -19.30 34.09 -15.10
CA SER A 84 -18.80 34.95 -14.01
C SER A 84 -17.58 34.31 -13.31
N PRO A 85 -16.52 35.09 -13.01
CA PRO A 85 -15.51 34.70 -12.02
C PRO A 85 -15.97 35.06 -10.60
N ASP A 86 -15.17 34.66 -9.61
CA ASP A 86 -15.24 35.06 -8.20
C ASP A 86 -16.38 34.47 -7.34
N GLU A 87 -16.54 33.14 -7.35
CA GLU A 87 -17.11 32.38 -6.20
C GLU A 87 -16.56 30.93 -6.21
N GLU A 88 -15.67 30.59 -5.26
CA GLU A 88 -15.22 29.20 -5.05
C GLU A 88 -16.28 28.42 -4.24
N PRO A 89 -16.65 27.18 -4.63
CA PRO A 89 -17.64 26.40 -3.90
C PRO A 89 -17.04 25.88 -2.59
N ALA A 90 -17.69 26.18 -1.47
CA ALA A 90 -17.35 25.57 -0.19
C ALA A 90 -17.68 24.07 -0.21
N GLU A 91 -16.73 23.23 0.22
CA GLU A 91 -16.91 21.78 0.28
C GLU A 91 -17.93 21.40 1.36
N GLU A 92 -19.10 20.86 0.95
CA GLU A 92 -19.99 20.17 1.88
C GLU A 92 -19.33 18.85 2.33
N PRO A 93 -19.39 18.50 3.63
CA PRO A 93 -18.77 17.26 4.12
C PRO A 93 -19.45 16.05 3.49
N ALA A 94 -18.66 15.18 2.85
CA ALA A 94 -19.18 14.06 2.07
C ALA A 94 -20.01 13.09 2.91
N ASP A 95 -21.26 12.84 2.50
CA ASP A 95 -22.15 11.89 3.17
C ASP A 95 -21.71 10.44 2.94
N LEU A 96 -21.23 9.82 4.01
CA LEU A 96 -20.82 8.42 4.05
C LEU A 96 -21.99 7.46 3.72
N GLY A 97 -23.24 7.83 4.05
CA GLY A 97 -24.42 7.04 3.70
C GLY A 97 -24.68 7.02 2.19
N ARG A 98 -24.50 8.15 1.53
CA ARG A 98 -24.49 8.22 0.06
C ARG A 98 -23.29 7.49 -0.55
N ALA A 99 -22.10 7.56 0.04
CA ALA A 99 -20.93 6.81 -0.45
C ALA A 99 -21.18 5.28 -0.44
N TRP A 100 -21.79 4.76 0.63
CA TRP A 100 -22.21 3.36 0.70
C TRP A 100 -23.30 3.03 -0.33
N ALA A 101 -24.27 3.93 -0.55
CA ALA A 101 -25.28 3.76 -1.60
C ALA A 101 -24.66 3.70 -3.00
N ASP A 102 -23.82 4.68 -3.36
CA ASP A 102 -23.13 4.75 -4.65
C ASP A 102 -22.31 3.48 -4.91
N THR A 103 -21.64 2.94 -3.88
CA THR A 103 -20.86 1.68 -3.95
C THR A 103 -21.72 0.46 -4.30
N LEU A 104 -22.90 0.31 -3.66
CA LEU A 104 -23.80 -0.83 -3.89
C LEU A 104 -24.44 -0.77 -5.29
N HIS A 105 -24.84 0.43 -5.74
CA HIS A 105 -25.35 0.62 -7.11
C HIS A 105 -24.26 0.33 -8.15
N ALA A 106 -23.01 0.75 -7.91
CA ALA A 106 -21.89 0.43 -8.79
C ALA A 106 -21.67 -1.09 -8.92
N GLU A 107 -21.68 -1.84 -7.80
CA GLU A 107 -21.55 -3.30 -7.86
C GLU A 107 -22.72 -3.96 -8.61
N LEU A 108 -23.96 -3.50 -8.39
CA LEU A 108 -25.14 -3.96 -9.14
C LEU A 108 -24.98 -3.75 -10.66
N LEU A 109 -24.61 -2.54 -11.07
CA LEU A 109 -24.41 -2.18 -12.49
C LEU A 109 -23.31 -3.03 -13.13
N VAL A 110 -22.20 -3.28 -12.44
CA VAL A 110 -21.10 -4.11 -12.96
C VAL A 110 -21.50 -5.58 -13.05
N ARG A 111 -22.27 -6.11 -12.09
CA ARG A 111 -22.83 -7.48 -12.18
C ARG A 111 -23.85 -7.59 -13.32
N ARG A 112 -24.72 -6.60 -13.55
CA ARG A 112 -25.65 -6.52 -14.69
C ARG A 112 -24.92 -6.49 -16.03
N LEU A 113 -23.88 -5.65 -16.17
CA LEU A 113 -23.02 -5.62 -17.37
C LEU A 113 -22.40 -6.99 -17.64
N ARG A 114 -21.88 -7.65 -16.60
CA ARG A 114 -21.25 -8.97 -16.70
C ARG A 114 -22.25 -10.05 -17.12
N GLN A 115 -23.48 -10.02 -16.59
CA GLN A 115 -24.58 -10.89 -17.03
C GLN A 115 -24.98 -10.63 -18.50
N ALA A 116 -24.91 -9.38 -18.96
CA ALA A 116 -25.13 -9.01 -20.37
C ALA A 116 -23.93 -9.36 -21.28
N GLY A 117 -22.85 -9.94 -20.75
CA GLY A 117 -21.66 -10.30 -21.50
C GLY A 117 -20.70 -9.15 -21.80
N PHE A 118 -20.73 -8.06 -21.01
CA PHE A 118 -19.86 -6.90 -21.14
C PHE A 118 -18.95 -6.70 -19.92
N THR A 119 -17.82 -6.05 -20.12
CA THR A 119 -16.92 -5.57 -19.05
C THR A 119 -17.09 -4.07 -18.83
N LEU A 120 -16.53 -3.54 -17.74
CA LEU A 120 -16.49 -2.10 -17.47
C LEU A 120 -15.56 -1.32 -18.44
N VAL A 121 -14.84 -2.02 -19.31
CA VAL A 121 -14.05 -1.46 -20.43
C VAL A 121 -14.91 -1.33 -21.70
N GLY A 122 -16.15 -1.85 -21.69
CA GLY A 122 -17.04 -1.90 -22.85
C GLY A 122 -16.81 -3.10 -23.77
N ASP A 123 -15.67 -3.79 -23.63
CA ASP A 123 -15.38 -4.99 -24.40
C ASP A 123 -16.30 -6.16 -24.02
N PRO A 124 -16.74 -6.96 -25.01
CA PRO A 124 -17.51 -8.18 -24.77
C PRO A 124 -16.65 -9.24 -24.08
N VAL A 125 -17.24 -9.95 -23.13
CA VAL A 125 -16.65 -11.15 -22.51
C VAL A 125 -16.56 -12.23 -23.59
N GLU A 126 -15.33 -12.57 -24.00
CA GLU A 126 -15.10 -13.49 -25.12
C GLU A 126 -15.86 -14.82 -24.95
N PRO A 127 -16.72 -15.21 -25.91
CA PRO A 127 -17.35 -16.53 -25.91
C PRO A 127 -16.31 -17.61 -26.28
N PRO A 128 -16.50 -18.87 -25.85
CA PRO A 128 -15.57 -19.96 -26.16
C PRO A 128 -15.53 -20.26 -27.67
N HIS A 129 -14.53 -19.67 -28.34
CA HIS A 129 -14.07 -19.88 -29.72
C HIS A 129 -15.13 -19.87 -30.84
N GLY A 130 -15.06 -18.86 -31.72
CA GLY A 130 -15.23 -19.16 -33.16
C GLY A 130 -16.19 -18.34 -34.02
N THR A 131 -16.52 -17.09 -33.68
CA THR A 131 -17.01 -16.11 -34.68
C THR A 131 -16.25 -14.79 -34.53
N GLY A 132 -16.05 -14.06 -35.64
CA GLY A 132 -15.11 -12.93 -35.70
C GLY A 132 -15.53 -11.76 -34.81
N SER A 133 -14.59 -11.25 -34.02
CA SER A 133 -14.82 -10.18 -33.06
C SER A 133 -15.33 -8.89 -33.73
N PRO A 134 -16.39 -8.25 -33.22
CA PRO A 134 -16.71 -6.87 -33.57
C PRO A 134 -15.65 -5.91 -33.01
N PRO A 135 -15.57 -4.66 -33.48
CA PRO A 135 -14.66 -3.66 -32.92
C PRO A 135 -14.97 -3.35 -31.45
N ALA A 136 -13.94 -2.91 -30.72
CA ALA A 136 -14.01 -2.45 -29.34
C ALA A 136 -15.00 -1.29 -29.18
N LEU A 137 -15.56 -1.16 -27.98
CA LEU A 137 -16.68 -0.26 -27.68
C LEU A 137 -16.17 1.08 -27.13
N ASP A 138 -16.39 2.17 -27.86
CA ASP A 138 -15.92 3.50 -27.46
C ASP A 138 -16.77 4.07 -26.32
N LEU A 139 -16.26 3.95 -25.09
CA LEU A 139 -16.86 4.50 -23.87
C LEU A 139 -16.97 6.04 -23.88
N HIS A 140 -16.24 6.76 -24.74
CA HIS A 140 -16.36 8.21 -24.84
C HIS A 140 -17.45 8.67 -25.83
N ALA A 141 -17.79 7.85 -26.84
CA ALA A 141 -18.83 8.18 -27.81
C ALA A 141 -20.20 8.38 -27.13
N GLY A 142 -20.61 7.43 -26.27
CA GLY A 142 -21.88 7.50 -25.55
C GLY A 142 -21.98 8.63 -24.50
N VAL A 143 -20.86 9.26 -24.14
CA VAL A 143 -20.85 10.43 -23.23
C VAL A 143 -21.28 11.70 -23.96
N ALA A 144 -21.00 11.83 -25.26
CA ALA A 144 -21.43 12.99 -26.05
C ALA A 144 -22.96 13.02 -26.25
N GLU A 145 -23.54 11.89 -26.65
CA GLU A 145 -24.98 11.75 -26.88
C GLU A 145 -25.80 11.99 -25.59
N LEU A 146 -25.27 11.59 -24.43
CA LEU A 146 -25.89 11.87 -23.12
C LEU A 146 -25.85 13.37 -22.72
N ILE A 147 -24.96 14.17 -23.31
CA ILE A 147 -24.81 15.61 -23.00
C ILE A 147 -25.71 16.46 -23.91
N ASP A 148 -25.83 16.11 -25.19
CA ASP A 148 -26.62 16.87 -26.17
C ASP A 148 -28.15 16.62 -26.05
N GLY A 149 -28.56 15.57 -25.35
CA GLY A 149 -29.94 15.41 -24.85
C GLY A 149 -30.96 14.81 -25.83
N ASP A 150 -30.52 14.34 -27.00
CA ASP A 150 -31.34 13.49 -27.85
C ASP A 150 -31.46 12.09 -27.21
N GLY A 151 -32.64 11.81 -26.64
CA GLY A 151 -32.94 10.50 -26.06
C GLY A 151 -32.92 9.37 -27.10
N PRO A 152 -32.67 8.11 -26.68
CA PRO A 152 -32.51 7.00 -27.61
C PRO A 152 -33.73 6.80 -28.50
N GLY A 153 -33.48 6.65 -29.81
CA GLY A 153 -34.52 6.34 -30.79
C GLY A 153 -35.13 4.95 -30.60
N ASP A 154 -36.30 4.74 -31.21
CA ASP A 154 -37.21 3.59 -31.05
C ASP A 154 -36.69 2.25 -31.65
N ASP A 155 -35.38 2.10 -31.77
CA ASP A 155 -34.62 0.90 -32.19
C ASP A 155 -33.33 0.85 -31.34
N GLY A 156 -33.49 0.58 -30.03
CA GLY A 156 -32.44 0.76 -29.03
C GLY A 156 -31.27 -0.22 -29.17
N ASP A 157 -30.07 0.28 -29.49
CA ASP A 157 -28.84 -0.52 -29.45
C ASP A 157 -28.44 -0.82 -28.00
N LEU A 158 -28.48 -2.11 -27.64
CA LEU A 158 -28.06 -2.65 -26.34
C LEU A 158 -26.66 -2.18 -25.92
N ARG A 159 -25.80 -1.82 -26.88
CA ARG A 159 -24.46 -1.26 -26.62
C ARG A 159 -24.50 0.13 -26.01
N ALA A 160 -25.42 0.99 -26.43
CA ALA A 160 -25.59 2.33 -25.85
C ALA A 160 -26.10 2.24 -24.40
N GLU A 161 -27.05 1.33 -24.15
CA GLU A 161 -27.54 1.03 -22.80
C GLU A 161 -26.43 0.50 -21.88
N CYS A 162 -25.56 -0.39 -22.39
CA CYS A 162 -24.40 -0.87 -21.64
C CYS A 162 -23.33 0.21 -21.43
N ALA A 163 -23.07 1.07 -22.42
CA ALA A 163 -22.15 2.20 -22.28
C ALA A 163 -22.61 3.18 -21.20
N ALA A 164 -23.91 3.50 -21.15
CA ALA A 164 -24.49 4.36 -20.12
C ALA A 164 -24.36 3.74 -18.71
N ARG A 165 -24.66 2.43 -18.56
CA ARG A 165 -24.44 1.71 -17.28
C ARG A 165 -22.97 1.70 -16.86
N ALA A 166 -22.04 1.52 -17.79
CA ALA A 166 -20.61 1.55 -17.54
C ALA A 166 -20.12 2.93 -17.07
N ALA A 167 -20.52 4.00 -17.78
CA ALA A 167 -20.19 5.37 -17.40
C ALA A 167 -20.73 5.75 -16.00
N LEU A 168 -21.98 5.35 -15.69
CA LEU A 168 -22.59 5.57 -14.39
C LEU A 168 -21.84 4.82 -13.27
N ALA A 169 -21.49 3.55 -13.47
CA ALA A 169 -20.72 2.78 -12.48
C ALA A 169 -19.34 3.42 -12.19
N ILE A 170 -18.64 3.95 -13.22
CA ILE A 170 -17.36 4.66 -13.04
C ILE A 170 -17.56 5.95 -12.22
N ALA A 171 -18.63 6.71 -12.45
CA ALA A 171 -18.93 7.92 -11.72
C ALA A 171 -19.23 7.63 -10.23
N LEU A 172 -20.02 6.59 -9.95
CA LEU A 172 -20.40 6.17 -8.60
C LEU A 172 -19.19 5.67 -7.79
N VAL A 173 -18.32 4.82 -8.34
CA VAL A 173 -17.09 4.39 -7.64
C VAL A 173 -16.17 5.58 -7.33
N ARG A 174 -16.06 6.55 -8.26
CA ARG A 174 -15.24 7.76 -8.05
C ARG A 174 -15.82 8.67 -6.96
N SER A 175 -17.15 8.85 -6.94
CA SER A 175 -17.90 9.56 -5.90
C SER A 175 -17.66 8.92 -4.52
N ALA A 176 -17.94 7.62 -4.41
CA ALA A 176 -17.77 6.85 -3.18
C ALA A 176 -16.31 6.86 -2.69
N ARG A 177 -15.33 6.70 -3.59
CA ARG A 177 -13.90 6.72 -3.22
C ARG A 177 -13.49 8.04 -2.59
N ALA A 178 -13.86 9.17 -3.19
CA ALA A 178 -13.53 10.48 -2.63
C ALA A 178 -14.10 10.66 -1.20
N ALA A 179 -15.32 10.17 -0.96
CA ALA A 179 -15.95 10.20 0.36
C ALA A 179 -15.27 9.26 1.38
N PHE A 180 -14.87 8.05 0.96
CA PHE A 180 -14.10 7.13 1.83
C PHE A 180 -12.67 7.63 2.09
N ASP A 181 -12.02 8.26 1.12
CA ASP A 181 -10.67 8.84 1.29
C ASP A 181 -10.68 10.11 2.16
N ALA A 182 -11.83 10.78 2.28
CA ALA A 182 -12.04 11.91 3.19
C ALA A 182 -12.36 11.52 4.64
N THR A 183 -12.68 10.25 4.94
CA THR A 183 -13.04 9.84 6.30
C THR A 183 -11.81 9.62 7.19
N ALA A 184 -11.95 9.96 8.48
CA ALA A 184 -10.92 9.74 9.50
C ALA A 184 -11.02 8.36 10.19
N ASP A 185 -11.94 7.50 9.75
CA ASP A 185 -12.14 6.14 10.26
C ASP A 185 -11.48 5.11 9.33
N ASP A 186 -10.29 4.63 9.72
CA ASP A 186 -9.52 3.60 9.01
C ASP A 186 -10.36 2.34 8.69
N LEU A 187 -11.36 1.99 9.50
CA LEU A 187 -12.22 0.82 9.25
C LEU A 187 -13.27 1.10 8.17
N GLN A 188 -13.95 2.25 8.20
CA GLN A 188 -14.88 2.65 7.13
C GLN A 188 -14.16 2.77 5.79
N ARG A 189 -12.96 3.36 5.79
CA ARG A 189 -12.12 3.48 4.59
C ARG A 189 -11.66 2.12 4.07
N ALA A 190 -11.19 1.22 4.95
CA ALA A 190 -10.83 -0.15 4.57
C ALA A 190 -12.02 -0.95 4.01
N ALA A 191 -13.21 -0.75 4.57
CA ALA A 191 -14.43 -1.42 4.13
C ALA A 191 -14.88 -0.96 2.72
N GLY A 192 -14.77 0.34 2.43
CA GLY A 192 -15.00 0.90 1.09
C GLY A 192 -14.00 0.35 0.08
N LEU A 193 -12.70 0.44 0.37
CA LEU A 193 -11.62 -0.08 -0.48
C LEU A 193 -11.74 -1.59 -0.74
N ALA A 194 -12.14 -2.40 0.24
CA ALA A 194 -12.38 -3.83 0.06
C ALA A 194 -13.55 -4.12 -0.90
N ARG A 195 -14.61 -3.30 -0.90
CA ARG A 195 -15.68 -3.38 -1.91
C ARG A 195 -15.25 -2.84 -3.27
N HIS A 196 -14.42 -1.81 -3.34
CA HIS A 196 -13.85 -1.35 -4.60
C HIS A 196 -12.99 -2.43 -5.25
N ALA A 197 -12.11 -3.09 -4.49
CA ALA A 197 -11.32 -4.23 -5.00
C ALA A 197 -12.20 -5.38 -5.55
N ARG A 198 -13.38 -5.61 -4.95
CA ARG A 198 -14.41 -6.54 -5.46
C ARG A 198 -14.99 -6.07 -6.80
N ILE A 199 -15.33 -4.79 -6.94
CA ILE A 199 -15.84 -4.19 -8.19
C ILE A 199 -14.76 -4.21 -9.29
N GLU A 200 -13.51 -3.91 -8.97
CA GLU A 200 -12.37 -3.97 -9.88
C GLU A 200 -12.13 -5.41 -10.41
N LEU A 201 -12.23 -6.43 -9.56
CA LEU A 201 -12.20 -7.84 -9.97
C LEU A 201 -13.33 -8.21 -10.93
N LEU A 202 -14.58 -7.82 -10.60
CA LEU A 202 -15.73 -8.05 -11.48
C LEU A 202 -15.54 -7.36 -12.85
N SER A 203 -14.79 -6.25 -12.87
CA SER A 203 -14.41 -5.48 -14.05
C SER A 203 -13.21 -6.04 -14.83
N ARG A 204 -12.61 -7.17 -14.39
CA ARG A 204 -11.33 -7.73 -14.87
C ARG A 204 -10.10 -6.81 -14.69
N ARG A 205 -10.18 -5.77 -13.86
CA ARG A 205 -9.05 -4.84 -13.59
C ARG A 205 -8.22 -5.34 -12.40
N VAL A 206 -7.56 -6.48 -12.61
CA VAL A 206 -6.78 -7.23 -11.59
C VAL A 206 -5.76 -6.36 -10.86
N ASP A 207 -5.06 -5.50 -11.58
CA ASP A 207 -4.07 -4.56 -11.03
C ASP A 207 -4.69 -3.54 -10.06
N ALA A 208 -5.80 -2.90 -10.46
CA ALA A 208 -6.50 -1.96 -9.59
C ALA A 208 -7.09 -2.67 -8.37
N ALA A 209 -7.63 -3.89 -8.54
CA ALA A 209 -8.08 -4.70 -7.41
C ALA A 209 -6.96 -5.05 -6.43
N MET A 210 -5.75 -5.32 -6.93
CA MET A 210 -4.56 -5.58 -6.11
C MET A 210 -4.19 -4.35 -5.28
N ASP A 211 -4.15 -3.17 -5.91
CA ASP A 211 -3.77 -1.91 -5.25
C ASP A 211 -4.81 -1.50 -4.18
N GLU A 212 -6.11 -1.57 -4.49
CA GLU A 212 -7.20 -1.31 -3.53
C GLU A 212 -7.19 -2.31 -2.35
N ALA A 213 -6.97 -3.60 -2.63
CA ALA A 213 -6.90 -4.64 -1.61
C ALA A 213 -5.67 -4.47 -0.70
N VAL A 214 -4.53 -4.06 -1.24
CA VAL A 214 -3.33 -3.70 -0.47
C VAL A 214 -3.61 -2.50 0.44
N GLU A 215 -4.29 -1.47 -0.05
CA GLU A 215 -4.61 -0.30 0.77
C GLU A 215 -5.58 -0.66 1.90
N ALA A 216 -6.66 -1.39 1.61
CA ALA A 216 -7.60 -1.91 2.61
C ALA A 216 -6.88 -2.76 3.68
N ALA A 217 -6.05 -3.72 3.25
CA ALA A 217 -5.26 -4.57 4.14
C ALA A 217 -4.30 -3.77 5.04
N SER A 218 -3.76 -2.66 4.55
CA SER A 218 -2.79 -1.85 5.29
C SER A 218 -3.42 -0.99 6.40
N LEU A 219 -4.74 -0.73 6.31
CA LEU A 219 -5.51 0.01 7.31
C LEU A 219 -6.05 -0.89 8.44
N LEU A 220 -6.24 -2.19 8.19
CA LEU A 220 -6.88 -3.15 9.09
C LEU A 220 -5.97 -3.60 10.24
N ASP A 221 -5.64 -2.70 11.16
CA ASP A 221 -4.83 -2.97 12.36
C ASP A 221 -5.41 -4.15 13.19
N PRO A 222 -4.59 -5.13 13.65
CA PRO A 222 -5.02 -6.21 14.53
C PRO A 222 -5.69 -5.77 15.84
N GLY A 223 -5.44 -4.53 16.30
CA GLY A 223 -6.04 -3.94 17.50
C GLY A 223 -7.43 -3.32 17.31
N LEU A 224 -8.03 -3.38 16.11
CA LEU A 224 -9.39 -2.90 15.86
C LEU A 224 -10.44 -3.70 16.68
N PRO A 225 -11.47 -3.04 17.24
CA PRO A 225 -12.49 -3.71 18.04
C PRO A 225 -13.37 -4.64 17.20
N ALA A 226 -13.72 -5.81 17.76
CA ALA A 226 -14.63 -6.76 17.15
C ALA A 226 -16.00 -6.12 16.89
N SER A 227 -16.44 -6.15 15.63
CA SER A 227 -17.65 -5.50 15.14
C SER A 227 -18.11 -6.16 13.83
N LEU A 228 -19.40 -6.07 13.50
CA LEU A 228 -19.94 -6.67 12.28
C LEU A 228 -19.26 -6.13 11.00
N LEU A 229 -18.96 -4.83 10.97
CA LEU A 229 -18.23 -4.19 9.85
C LEU A 229 -16.81 -4.75 9.69
N LEU A 230 -16.09 -5.02 10.79
CA LEU A 230 -14.78 -5.66 10.71
C LEU A 230 -14.87 -7.09 10.18
N VAL A 231 -15.87 -7.88 10.62
CA VAL A 231 -16.10 -9.25 10.11
C VAL A 231 -16.43 -9.24 8.61
N ASP A 232 -17.32 -8.36 8.17
CA ASP A 232 -17.72 -8.17 6.76
C ASP A 232 -16.54 -7.71 5.89
N THR A 233 -15.75 -6.76 6.37
CA THR A 233 -14.57 -6.23 5.65
C THR A 233 -13.49 -7.30 5.50
N LEU A 234 -13.17 -8.02 6.58
CA LEU A 234 -12.18 -9.10 6.55
C LEU A 234 -12.63 -10.25 5.64
N SER A 235 -13.92 -10.61 5.65
CA SER A 235 -14.47 -11.66 4.78
C SER A 235 -14.51 -11.24 3.31
N THR A 236 -14.84 -9.98 3.03
CA THR A 236 -14.83 -9.39 1.68
C THR A 236 -13.40 -9.38 1.11
N LEU A 237 -12.44 -8.88 1.89
CA LEU A 237 -11.01 -8.85 1.54
C LEU A 237 -10.45 -10.27 1.36
N ALA A 238 -10.78 -11.21 2.25
CA ALA A 238 -10.41 -12.62 2.08
C ALA A 238 -10.94 -13.22 0.78
N GLY A 239 -12.19 -12.92 0.42
CA GLY A 239 -12.76 -13.30 -0.87
C GLY A 239 -12.00 -12.68 -2.04
N VAL A 240 -11.67 -11.38 -1.99
CA VAL A 240 -10.89 -10.69 -3.03
C VAL A 240 -9.49 -11.32 -3.17
N LEU A 241 -8.82 -11.62 -2.06
CA LEU A 241 -7.53 -12.31 -2.04
C LEU A 241 -7.60 -13.72 -2.64
N ALA A 242 -8.65 -14.49 -2.35
CA ALA A 242 -8.86 -15.80 -2.95
C ALA A 242 -9.06 -15.71 -4.47
N ASP A 243 -9.85 -14.73 -4.92
CA ASP A 243 -10.13 -14.51 -6.35
C ASP A 243 -8.90 -13.93 -7.10
N LEU A 244 -7.95 -13.32 -6.40
CA LEU A 244 -6.59 -12.98 -6.86
C LEU A 244 -5.58 -14.15 -6.75
N GLU A 245 -6.03 -15.33 -6.32
CA GLU A 245 -5.25 -16.55 -6.03
C GLU A 245 -4.20 -16.43 -4.91
N LEU A 246 -4.31 -15.41 -4.06
CA LEU A 246 -3.48 -15.22 -2.87
C LEU A 246 -3.98 -16.09 -1.69
N MET A 247 -4.21 -17.39 -1.94
CA MET A 247 -4.93 -18.30 -1.04
C MET A 247 -4.41 -18.34 0.42
N PRO A 248 -3.09 -18.34 0.71
CA PRO A 248 -2.62 -18.27 2.10
C PRO A 248 -3.05 -16.99 2.83
N LEU A 249 -3.04 -15.86 2.14
CA LEU A 249 -3.48 -14.57 2.68
C LEU A 249 -5.00 -14.55 2.83
N ALA A 250 -5.75 -15.11 1.87
CA ALA A 250 -7.19 -15.26 1.99
C ALA A 250 -7.59 -16.07 3.24
N LEU A 251 -6.87 -17.15 3.53
CA LEU A 251 -7.06 -17.96 4.74
C LEU A 251 -6.74 -17.20 6.02
N ASP A 252 -5.64 -16.46 6.08
CA ASP A 252 -5.29 -15.63 7.25
C ASP A 252 -6.36 -14.56 7.53
N TYR A 253 -6.83 -13.87 6.50
CA TYR A 253 -7.88 -12.85 6.63
C TYR A 253 -9.25 -13.47 6.98
N GLN A 254 -9.62 -14.62 6.41
CA GLN A 254 -10.88 -15.31 6.74
C GLN A 254 -10.86 -15.94 8.14
N ARG A 255 -9.70 -16.44 8.59
CA ARG A 255 -9.50 -16.95 9.95
C ARG A 255 -9.67 -15.82 10.97
N ARG A 256 -9.02 -14.67 10.71
CA ARG A 256 -9.22 -13.44 11.51
C ARG A 256 -10.69 -12.99 11.49
N ALA A 257 -11.40 -13.09 10.36
CA ALA A 257 -12.82 -12.77 10.28
C ALA A 257 -13.68 -13.67 11.20
N HIS A 258 -13.41 -14.98 11.19
CA HIS A 258 -14.09 -15.94 12.06
C HIS A 258 -13.76 -15.72 13.55
N GLU A 259 -12.49 -15.51 13.90
CA GLU A 259 -12.07 -15.16 15.27
C GLU A 259 -12.74 -13.86 15.75
N THR A 260 -12.85 -12.86 14.88
CA THR A 260 -13.55 -11.60 15.17
C THR A 260 -15.06 -11.82 15.37
N ALA A 261 -15.69 -12.70 14.58
CA ALA A 261 -17.10 -13.05 14.75
C ALA A 261 -17.36 -13.77 16.08
N VAL A 262 -16.48 -14.70 16.48
CA VAL A 262 -16.55 -15.39 17.78
C VAL A 262 -16.36 -14.39 18.94
N GLN A 263 -15.45 -13.43 18.81
CA GLN A 263 -15.26 -12.37 19.82
C GLN A 263 -16.47 -11.41 19.90
N ALA A 264 -17.08 -11.05 18.77
CA ALA A 264 -18.29 -10.23 18.75
C ALA A 264 -19.48 -10.96 19.39
N ALA A 265 -19.71 -12.23 19.03
CA ALA A 265 -20.75 -13.08 19.62
C ALA A 265 -20.57 -13.27 21.13
N ALA A 266 -19.33 -13.33 21.62
CA ALA A 266 -19.01 -13.44 23.04
C ALA A 266 -19.14 -12.12 23.84
N THR A 267 -19.37 -10.98 23.17
CA THR A 267 -19.36 -9.64 23.79
C THR A 267 -20.80 -9.09 23.91
N PRO A 268 -21.37 -8.98 25.13
CA PRO A 268 -22.75 -8.51 25.30
C PRO A 268 -22.96 -7.10 24.74
N GLY A 269 -23.87 -6.96 23.78
CA GLY A 269 -24.19 -5.69 23.12
C GLY A 269 -23.21 -5.24 22.01
N ALA A 270 -22.33 -6.12 21.54
CA ALA A 270 -21.51 -5.87 20.32
C ALA A 270 -22.24 -6.26 19.01
N LEU A 271 -23.33 -7.02 19.13
CA LEU A 271 -24.30 -7.36 18.09
C LEU A 271 -25.70 -7.14 18.69
N ASP A 272 -26.69 -6.80 17.87
CA ASP A 272 -28.05 -6.56 18.33
C ASP A 272 -28.73 -7.85 18.82
N ALA A 273 -29.56 -7.73 19.86
CA ALA A 273 -30.12 -8.86 20.60
C ALA A 273 -31.35 -9.51 19.91
N ALA A 274 -31.26 -9.73 18.60
CA ALA A 274 -32.17 -10.60 17.86
C ALA A 274 -31.63 -12.04 17.96
N ASP A 275 -32.32 -12.90 18.73
CA ASP A 275 -31.90 -14.27 19.08
C ASP A 275 -31.62 -15.14 17.83
N GLY A 276 -30.38 -15.12 17.34
CA GLY A 276 -29.90 -15.91 16.21
C GLY A 276 -28.78 -15.26 15.38
N GLU A 277 -28.67 -13.93 15.33
CA GLU A 277 -27.71 -13.25 14.43
C GLU A 277 -26.25 -13.60 14.74
N ALA A 278 -25.88 -13.71 16.03
CA ALA A 278 -24.53 -14.02 16.47
C ALA A 278 -24.07 -15.43 16.05
N ASP A 279 -24.88 -16.46 16.31
CA ASP A 279 -24.56 -17.85 15.96
C ASP A 279 -24.56 -18.04 14.42
N VAL A 280 -25.47 -17.38 13.70
CA VAL A 280 -25.49 -17.37 12.23
C VAL A 280 -24.23 -16.68 11.67
N LEU A 281 -23.74 -15.58 12.28
CA LEU A 281 -22.50 -14.92 11.86
C LEU A 281 -21.26 -15.80 12.07
N VAL A 282 -21.17 -16.46 13.22
CA VAL A 282 -20.09 -17.42 13.54
C VAL A 282 -20.14 -18.62 12.58
N ALA A 283 -21.34 -19.15 12.29
CA ALA A 283 -21.50 -20.27 11.36
C ALA A 283 -21.21 -19.91 9.90
N ARG A 284 -21.60 -18.70 9.44
CA ARG A 284 -21.28 -18.21 8.08
C ARG A 284 -19.77 -18.02 7.90
N THR A 285 -19.10 -17.41 8.88
CA THR A 285 -17.64 -17.22 8.84
C THR A 285 -16.87 -18.54 8.94
N ALA A 286 -17.35 -19.50 9.74
CA ALA A 286 -16.80 -20.86 9.79
C ALA A 286 -16.97 -21.60 8.45
N THR A 287 -18.16 -21.52 7.84
CA THR A 287 -18.46 -22.14 6.54
C THR A 287 -17.52 -21.59 5.45
N ARG A 288 -17.34 -20.26 5.37
CA ARG A 288 -16.46 -19.63 4.39
C ARG A 288 -14.97 -19.92 4.64
N LEU A 289 -14.54 -20.07 5.91
CA LEU A 289 -13.19 -20.55 6.23
C LEU A 289 -13.00 -22.01 5.78
N GLY A 290 -13.97 -22.88 6.04
CA GLY A 290 -13.94 -24.28 5.61
C GLY A 290 -13.95 -24.46 4.09
N GLU A 291 -14.64 -23.59 3.35
CA GLU A 291 -14.59 -23.54 1.88
C GLU A 291 -13.16 -23.28 1.37
N LEU A 292 -12.48 -22.25 1.89
CA LEU A 292 -11.10 -21.94 1.51
C LEU A 292 -10.11 -23.04 1.93
N CYS A 293 -10.32 -23.68 3.10
CA CYS A 293 -9.50 -24.82 3.50
C CYS A 293 -9.72 -26.05 2.59
N ALA A 294 -10.96 -26.30 2.12
CA ALA A 294 -11.23 -27.37 1.16
C ALA A 294 -10.63 -27.06 -0.23
N GLU A 295 -10.62 -25.79 -0.65
CA GLU A 295 -9.99 -25.35 -1.90
C GLU A 295 -8.47 -25.48 -1.88
N LEU A 296 -7.81 -25.01 -0.81
CA LEU A 296 -6.36 -25.24 -0.61
C LEU A 296 -6.04 -26.74 -0.52
N GLY A 297 -6.91 -27.53 0.13
CA GLY A 297 -6.79 -28.98 0.19
C GLY A 297 -6.78 -29.62 -1.20
N GLU A 298 -7.67 -29.22 -2.10
CA GLU A 298 -7.67 -29.71 -3.49
C GLU A 298 -6.42 -29.25 -4.26
N GLY A 299 -6.01 -27.98 -4.14
CA GLY A 299 -4.77 -27.49 -4.77
C GLY A 299 -3.52 -28.28 -4.35
N LEU A 300 -3.42 -28.64 -3.06
CA LEU A 300 -2.34 -29.49 -2.55
C LEU A 300 -2.42 -30.96 -3.02
N LEU A 301 -3.60 -31.45 -3.43
CA LEU A 301 -3.70 -32.73 -4.15
C LEU A 301 -3.19 -32.59 -5.59
N ASP A 302 -3.49 -31.47 -6.25
CA ASP A 302 -3.09 -31.17 -7.63
C ASP A 302 -1.57 -30.98 -7.76
N ASP A 303 -0.95 -30.28 -6.80
CA ASP A 303 0.51 -30.13 -6.64
C ASP A 303 1.24 -31.45 -6.33
N GLY A 304 0.49 -32.55 -6.09
CA GLY A 304 1.05 -33.86 -5.76
C GLY A 304 1.54 -33.98 -4.31
N VAL A 305 1.02 -33.16 -3.38
CA VAL A 305 1.41 -33.12 -1.96
C VAL A 305 0.26 -33.55 -1.02
N PRO A 306 -0.26 -34.80 -1.17
CA PRO A 306 -1.47 -35.23 -0.47
C PRO A 306 -1.32 -35.32 1.06
N GLU A 307 -0.09 -35.47 1.56
CA GLU A 307 0.20 -35.43 3.01
C GLU A 307 -0.11 -34.06 3.63
N SER A 308 0.03 -32.97 2.86
CA SER A 308 -0.32 -31.60 3.27
C SER A 308 -1.79 -31.26 3.06
N ALA A 309 -2.46 -31.91 2.11
CA ALA A 309 -3.88 -31.68 1.82
C ALA A 309 -4.81 -32.16 2.95
N GLY A 310 -4.54 -33.34 3.52
CA GLY A 310 -5.38 -33.99 4.54
C GLY A 310 -5.75 -33.11 5.75
N PRO A 311 -4.81 -32.40 6.39
CA PRO A 311 -5.08 -31.46 7.48
C PRO A 311 -6.10 -30.37 7.13
N HIS A 312 -6.04 -29.80 5.92
CA HIS A 312 -6.96 -28.73 5.51
C HIS A 312 -8.39 -29.25 5.27
N PHE A 313 -8.55 -30.45 4.71
CA PHE A 313 -9.87 -31.09 4.64
C PHE A 313 -10.41 -31.48 6.02
N ALA A 314 -9.56 -31.89 6.96
CA ALA A 314 -9.97 -32.18 8.34
C ALA A 314 -10.45 -30.92 9.07
N GLU A 315 -9.78 -29.78 8.88
CA GLU A 315 -10.23 -28.47 9.38
C GLU A 315 -11.55 -28.05 8.72
N ALA A 316 -11.66 -28.16 7.39
CA ALA A 316 -12.88 -27.84 6.65
C ALA A 316 -14.09 -28.66 7.13
N ARG A 317 -13.92 -29.95 7.44
CA ARG A 317 -14.97 -30.79 8.02
C ARG A 317 -15.39 -30.27 9.40
N GLY A 318 -14.42 -30.01 10.29
CA GLY A 318 -14.70 -29.53 11.65
C GLY A 318 -15.42 -28.19 11.69
N LEU A 319 -15.03 -27.25 10.81
CA LEU A 319 -15.69 -25.95 10.67
C LEU A 319 -17.13 -26.08 10.14
N ALA A 320 -17.36 -26.99 9.19
CA ALA A 320 -18.70 -27.25 8.66
C ALA A 320 -19.60 -28.00 9.67
N GLU A 321 -19.05 -28.96 10.43
CA GLU A 321 -19.72 -29.61 11.57
C GLU A 321 -20.12 -28.59 12.65
N GLN A 322 -19.22 -27.65 12.98
CA GLN A 322 -19.49 -26.54 13.91
C GLN A 322 -20.58 -25.61 13.37
N ALA A 323 -20.52 -25.21 12.09
CA ALA A 323 -21.55 -24.37 11.48
C ALA A 323 -22.94 -25.05 11.49
N LEU A 324 -23.01 -26.34 11.15
CA LEU A 324 -24.25 -27.13 11.18
C LEU A 324 -24.82 -27.33 12.60
N ALA A 325 -23.99 -27.23 13.64
CA ALA A 325 -24.43 -27.29 15.04
C ALA A 325 -24.96 -25.95 15.57
N LEU A 326 -24.59 -24.83 14.95
CA LEU A 326 -24.98 -23.46 15.34
C LEU A 326 -26.17 -22.91 14.53
N LEU A 327 -26.33 -23.34 13.27
CA LEU A 327 -27.36 -22.79 12.39
C LEU A 327 -28.78 -23.23 12.78
N PRO A 328 -29.74 -22.30 12.95
CA PRO A 328 -31.13 -22.64 13.15
C PRO A 328 -31.74 -23.21 11.86
N PRO A 329 -32.78 -24.07 11.94
CA PRO A 329 -33.39 -24.72 10.78
C PRO A 329 -34.06 -23.74 9.80
N GLU A 330 -34.28 -22.49 10.20
CA GLU A 330 -34.84 -21.42 9.38
C GLU A 330 -33.77 -20.81 8.43
N SER A 331 -32.48 -20.91 8.75
CA SER A 331 -31.37 -20.44 7.92
C SER A 331 -31.00 -21.43 6.80
N ALA A 332 -32.01 -21.86 6.02
CA ALA A 332 -31.90 -22.97 5.07
C ALA A 332 -30.75 -22.83 4.05
N GLU A 333 -30.53 -21.63 3.50
CA GLU A 333 -29.44 -21.34 2.55
C GLU A 333 -28.05 -21.57 3.20
N ALA A 334 -27.83 -21.05 4.40
CA ALA A 334 -26.58 -21.23 5.14
C ALA A 334 -26.37 -22.69 5.58
N VAL A 335 -27.43 -23.41 5.93
CA VAL A 335 -27.37 -24.85 6.24
C VAL A 335 -26.95 -25.65 5.00
N VAL A 336 -27.46 -25.31 3.82
CA VAL A 336 -27.04 -25.94 2.55
C VAL A 336 -25.59 -25.58 2.21
N ALA A 337 -25.14 -24.34 2.45
CA ALA A 337 -23.74 -23.94 2.29
C ALA A 337 -22.78 -24.78 3.16
N ALA A 338 -23.09 -24.94 4.45
CA ALA A 338 -22.31 -25.78 5.34
C ALA A 338 -22.36 -27.28 4.94
N GLN A 339 -23.48 -27.78 4.40
CA GLN A 339 -23.57 -29.13 3.84
C GLN A 339 -22.69 -29.34 2.58
N VAL A 340 -22.55 -28.33 1.72
CA VAL A 340 -21.66 -28.38 0.55
C VAL A 340 -20.20 -28.45 0.99
N VAL A 341 -19.77 -27.59 1.93
CA VAL A 341 -18.40 -27.59 2.47
C VAL A 341 -18.09 -28.90 3.20
N HIS A 342 -19.02 -29.40 4.03
CA HIS A 342 -18.88 -30.70 4.69
C HIS A 342 -18.77 -31.85 3.67
N GLY A 343 -19.61 -31.85 2.63
CA GLY A 343 -19.55 -32.84 1.55
C GLY A 343 -18.24 -32.80 0.78
N TRP A 344 -17.72 -31.62 0.47
CA TRP A 344 -16.42 -31.43 -0.18
C TRP A 344 -15.27 -31.92 0.71
N ALA A 345 -15.28 -31.57 2.00
CA ALA A 345 -14.28 -32.04 2.96
C ALA A 345 -14.23 -33.58 3.04
N LEU A 346 -15.38 -34.25 3.09
CA LEU A 346 -15.46 -35.72 2.99
C LEU A 346 -14.89 -36.26 1.67
N VAL A 347 -15.13 -35.60 0.54
CA VAL A 347 -14.60 -35.98 -0.78
C VAL A 347 -13.06 -35.84 -0.84
N GLY A 348 -12.49 -34.86 -0.15
CA GLY A 348 -11.04 -34.69 0.03
C GLY A 348 -10.42 -35.74 0.96
N LEU A 349 -11.10 -36.08 2.06
CA LEU A 349 -10.69 -37.13 3.01
C LEU A 349 -10.84 -38.57 2.48
N GLY A 350 -11.33 -38.75 1.24
CA GLY A 350 -11.57 -40.06 0.64
C GLY A 350 -12.90 -40.72 1.05
N GLU A 351 -13.72 -40.05 1.85
CA GLU A 351 -15.08 -40.47 2.26
C GLU A 351 -16.15 -40.15 1.19
N HIS A 352 -15.76 -40.15 -0.09
CA HIS A 352 -16.56 -39.70 -1.24
C HIS A 352 -17.87 -40.48 -1.44
N THR A 353 -17.97 -41.72 -0.94
CA THR A 353 -19.21 -42.52 -0.96
C THR A 353 -20.25 -42.01 0.03
N ALA A 354 -19.83 -41.52 1.20
CA ALA A 354 -20.71 -40.90 2.18
C ALA A 354 -21.19 -39.52 1.70
N ALA A 355 -20.30 -38.74 1.07
CA ALA A 355 -20.56 -37.38 0.63
C ALA A 355 -21.65 -37.26 -0.48
N ALA A 356 -21.70 -38.21 -1.42
CA ALA A 356 -22.57 -38.09 -2.60
C ALA A 356 -24.08 -38.28 -2.32
N GLY A 357 -24.48 -38.65 -1.09
CA GLY A 357 -25.86 -38.59 -0.64
C GLY A 357 -26.28 -37.14 -0.32
N PRO A 358 -25.64 -36.51 0.70
CA PRO A 358 -25.81 -35.10 1.03
C PRO A 358 -25.59 -34.15 -0.14
N LEU A 359 -24.54 -34.32 -0.95
CA LEU A 359 -24.26 -33.40 -2.08
C LEU A 359 -25.37 -33.43 -3.14
N ARG A 360 -25.96 -34.60 -3.44
CA ARG A 360 -27.16 -34.68 -4.30
C ARG A 360 -28.39 -34.01 -3.69
N ALA A 361 -28.47 -33.89 -2.35
CA ALA A 361 -29.54 -33.15 -1.70
C ALA A 361 -29.29 -31.63 -1.75
N ALA A 362 -28.05 -31.19 -1.52
CA ALA A 362 -27.64 -29.80 -1.64
C ALA A 362 -27.92 -29.25 -3.06
N VAL A 363 -27.47 -29.93 -4.11
CA VAL A 363 -27.73 -29.53 -5.52
C VAL A 363 -29.23 -29.36 -5.82
N ARG A 364 -30.11 -30.18 -5.23
CA ARG A 364 -31.56 -30.02 -5.40
C ARG A 364 -32.13 -28.83 -4.63
N ALA A 365 -31.55 -28.47 -3.49
CA ALA A 365 -31.98 -27.31 -2.70
C ALA A 365 -31.51 -26.00 -3.35
N THR A 366 -30.23 -25.91 -3.73
CA THR A 366 -29.66 -24.72 -4.38
C THR A 366 -30.36 -24.40 -5.69
N ALA A 367 -30.64 -25.41 -6.52
CA ALA A 367 -31.42 -25.27 -7.76
C ALA A 367 -32.84 -24.72 -7.57
N THR A 368 -33.38 -24.73 -6.34
CA THR A 368 -34.67 -24.07 -6.00
C THR A 368 -34.53 -22.72 -5.29
N SER A 369 -33.35 -22.39 -4.76
CA SER A 369 -33.07 -21.10 -4.09
C SER A 369 -32.74 -19.96 -5.06
N GLY A 370 -32.20 -20.29 -6.24
CA GLY A 370 -31.70 -19.31 -7.22
C GLY A 370 -30.24 -18.90 -7.03
N ASP A 371 -29.59 -19.25 -5.91
CA ASP A 371 -28.16 -19.00 -5.66
C ASP A 371 -27.29 -19.78 -6.66
N ARG A 372 -26.58 -19.04 -7.51
CA ARG A 372 -25.77 -19.57 -8.61
C ARG A 372 -24.38 -19.98 -8.18
N ASP A 373 -23.77 -19.26 -7.25
CA ASP A 373 -22.42 -19.53 -6.78
C ASP A 373 -22.42 -20.80 -5.93
N LEU A 374 -23.40 -20.95 -5.03
CA LEU A 374 -23.56 -22.16 -4.23
C LEU A 374 -24.04 -23.37 -5.05
N LEU A 375 -24.85 -23.16 -6.10
CA LEU A 375 -25.19 -24.22 -7.04
C LEU A 375 -23.96 -24.71 -7.81
N ALA A 376 -23.12 -23.82 -8.34
CA ALA A 376 -21.87 -24.18 -9.02
C ALA A 376 -20.91 -24.93 -8.08
N ALA A 377 -20.74 -24.47 -6.83
CA ALA A 377 -19.94 -25.14 -5.82
C ALA A 377 -20.49 -26.54 -5.45
N ALA A 378 -21.82 -26.68 -5.30
CA ALA A 378 -22.47 -27.96 -5.01
C ALA A 378 -22.31 -28.97 -6.16
N LEU A 379 -22.44 -28.50 -7.40
CA LEU A 379 -22.22 -29.31 -8.62
C LEU A 379 -20.77 -29.75 -8.76
N LEU A 380 -19.81 -28.86 -8.51
CA LEU A 380 -18.37 -29.18 -8.53
C LEU A 380 -18.00 -30.23 -7.47
N ALA A 381 -18.46 -30.05 -6.23
CA ALA A 381 -18.23 -31.00 -5.15
C ALA A 381 -18.88 -32.37 -5.42
N LEU A 382 -20.11 -32.39 -5.99
CA LEU A 382 -20.76 -33.62 -6.41
C LEU A 382 -20.01 -34.30 -7.56
N GLY A 383 -19.58 -33.55 -8.57
CA GLY A 383 -18.80 -34.05 -9.70
C GLY A 383 -17.50 -34.73 -9.26
N ARG A 384 -16.75 -34.09 -8.34
CA ARG A 384 -15.58 -34.70 -7.66
C ARG A 384 -15.95 -36.00 -6.93
N ALA A 385 -17.08 -36.03 -6.22
CA ALA A 385 -17.55 -37.22 -5.50
C ALA A 385 -17.86 -38.39 -6.46
N LEU A 386 -18.51 -38.11 -7.59
CA LEU A 386 -18.86 -39.11 -8.61
C LEU A 386 -17.62 -39.61 -9.37
N ARG A 387 -16.68 -38.71 -9.72
CA ARG A 387 -15.40 -39.06 -10.34
C ARG A 387 -14.61 -40.01 -9.44
N ARG A 388 -14.48 -39.69 -8.14
CA ARG A 388 -13.79 -40.55 -7.14
C ARG A 388 -14.53 -41.86 -6.85
N GLN A 389 -15.82 -42.00 -7.23
CA GLN A 389 -16.57 -43.27 -7.23
C GLN A 389 -16.43 -44.09 -8.52
N GLY A 390 -15.86 -43.53 -9.60
CA GLY A 390 -15.83 -44.13 -10.93
C GLY A 390 -17.11 -43.93 -11.76
N ASP A 391 -18.05 -43.10 -11.31
CA ASP A 391 -19.23 -42.69 -12.09
C ASP A 391 -18.85 -41.53 -13.03
N GLY A 392 -18.09 -41.85 -14.07
CA GLY A 392 -17.57 -40.86 -15.01
C GLY A 392 -18.65 -40.14 -15.83
N ALA A 393 -19.79 -40.78 -16.07
CA ALA A 393 -20.92 -40.17 -16.79
C ALA A 393 -21.67 -39.17 -15.90
N GLY A 394 -21.93 -39.53 -14.63
CA GLY A 394 -22.46 -38.58 -13.65
C GLY A 394 -21.48 -37.45 -13.35
N ALA A 395 -20.17 -37.72 -13.31
CA ALA A 395 -19.15 -36.69 -13.12
C ALA A 395 -19.15 -35.66 -14.26
N ASP A 396 -19.18 -36.10 -15.52
CA ASP A 396 -19.21 -35.24 -16.71
C ASP A 396 -20.42 -34.28 -16.66
N GLU A 397 -21.62 -34.80 -16.41
CA GLU A 397 -22.85 -34.00 -16.30
C GLU A 397 -22.75 -32.90 -15.22
N GLN A 398 -22.34 -33.25 -14.00
CA GLN A 398 -22.31 -32.29 -12.89
C GLN A 398 -21.15 -31.28 -13.04
N LEU A 399 -19.97 -31.71 -13.51
CA LEU A 399 -18.82 -30.81 -13.72
C LEU A 399 -19.04 -29.86 -14.90
N ALA A 400 -19.64 -30.33 -16.00
CA ALA A 400 -20.01 -29.46 -17.12
C ALA A 400 -21.10 -28.44 -16.72
N GLY A 401 -22.05 -28.85 -15.87
CA GLY A 401 -23.02 -27.94 -15.26
C GLY A 401 -22.38 -26.86 -14.38
N ALA A 402 -21.41 -27.24 -13.54
CA ALA A 402 -20.63 -26.29 -12.73
C ALA A 402 -19.84 -25.30 -13.62
N LEU A 403 -19.17 -25.80 -14.67
CA LEU A 403 -18.42 -24.97 -15.61
C LEU A 403 -19.30 -23.97 -16.36
N ALA A 404 -20.51 -24.37 -16.77
CA ALA A 404 -21.45 -23.50 -17.46
C ALA A 404 -21.86 -22.31 -16.58
N ILE A 405 -22.35 -22.58 -15.37
CA ILE A 405 -22.76 -21.55 -14.41
C ILE A 405 -21.56 -20.66 -14.01
N ALA A 406 -20.40 -21.27 -13.74
CA ALA A 406 -19.20 -20.51 -13.39
C ALA A 406 -18.66 -19.65 -14.55
N THR A 407 -18.95 -20.00 -15.82
CA THR A 407 -18.62 -19.16 -16.97
C THR A 407 -19.66 -18.05 -17.17
N GLU A 408 -20.97 -18.36 -17.06
CA GLU A 408 -22.09 -17.42 -17.19
C GLU A 408 -22.01 -16.28 -16.14
N HIS A 409 -21.72 -16.62 -14.88
CA HIS A 409 -21.56 -15.64 -13.79
C HIS A 409 -20.10 -15.19 -13.58
N GLY A 410 -19.15 -15.73 -14.35
CA GLY A 410 -17.73 -15.33 -14.32
C GLY A 410 -17.00 -15.64 -13.01
N LEU A 411 -17.33 -16.77 -12.38
CA LEU A 411 -16.79 -17.24 -11.11
C LEU A 411 -15.43 -17.91 -11.35
N SER A 412 -14.36 -17.11 -11.48
CA SER A 412 -13.02 -17.54 -11.94
C SER A 412 -12.48 -18.80 -11.25
N ARG A 413 -12.49 -18.84 -9.90
CA ARG A 413 -12.09 -20.00 -9.09
C ARG A 413 -12.87 -21.27 -9.45
N LEU A 414 -14.20 -21.21 -9.40
CA LEU A 414 -15.07 -22.35 -9.69
C LEU A 414 -14.95 -22.80 -11.16
N ARG A 415 -14.77 -21.86 -12.09
CA ARG A 415 -14.52 -22.13 -13.52
C ARG A 415 -13.22 -22.90 -13.71
N ARG A 416 -12.08 -22.41 -13.18
CA ARG A 416 -10.78 -23.12 -13.26
C ARG A 416 -10.85 -24.50 -12.61
N ALA A 417 -11.46 -24.60 -11.42
CA ALA A 417 -11.62 -25.88 -10.74
C ALA A 417 -12.47 -26.87 -11.56
N ALA A 418 -13.55 -26.42 -12.21
CA ALA A 418 -14.35 -27.27 -13.08
C ALA A 418 -13.61 -27.66 -14.38
N LEU A 419 -12.87 -26.73 -15.00
CA LEU A 419 -12.00 -27.02 -16.16
C LEU A 419 -10.94 -28.08 -15.82
N ARG A 420 -10.29 -27.96 -14.66
CA ARG A 420 -9.28 -28.90 -14.18
C ARG A 420 -9.86 -30.28 -13.90
N GLU A 421 -11.00 -30.36 -13.20
CA GLU A 421 -11.66 -31.64 -12.92
C GLU A 421 -12.19 -32.33 -14.20
N LEU A 422 -12.68 -31.57 -15.19
CA LEU A 422 -13.07 -32.10 -16.50
C LEU A 422 -11.87 -32.60 -17.31
N CYS A 423 -10.76 -31.86 -17.29
CA CYS A 423 -9.51 -32.31 -17.91
C CYS A 423 -9.00 -33.61 -17.26
N THR A 424 -9.04 -33.69 -15.93
CA THR A 424 -8.69 -34.89 -15.18
C THR A 424 -9.61 -36.07 -15.53
N LEU A 425 -10.93 -35.85 -15.52
CA LEU A 425 -11.94 -36.85 -15.85
C LEU A 425 -11.75 -37.43 -17.26
N HIS A 426 -11.58 -36.58 -18.28
CA HIS A 426 -11.39 -37.05 -19.65
C HIS A 426 -10.02 -37.68 -19.88
N SER A 427 -8.99 -37.31 -19.11
CA SER A 427 -7.71 -38.03 -19.07
C SER A 427 -7.85 -39.42 -18.42
N GLU A 428 -8.63 -39.55 -17.35
CA GLU A 428 -8.95 -40.84 -16.68
C GLU A 428 -9.80 -41.77 -17.58
N LEU A 429 -10.52 -41.21 -18.56
CA LEU A 429 -11.34 -41.91 -19.54
C LEU A 429 -10.65 -42.16 -20.90
N ASP A 430 -9.39 -41.75 -21.08
CA ASP A 430 -8.62 -41.81 -22.35
C ASP A 430 -9.29 -41.04 -23.53
N ASP A 431 -10.11 -40.03 -23.22
CA ASP A 431 -10.76 -39.15 -24.20
C ASP A 431 -9.97 -37.85 -24.38
N ALA A 432 -8.83 -37.96 -25.07
CA ALA A 432 -7.99 -36.81 -25.43
C ALA A 432 -8.74 -35.76 -26.28
N GLY A 433 -9.82 -36.16 -26.99
CA GLY A 433 -10.64 -35.27 -27.82
C GLY A 433 -11.47 -34.30 -26.98
N ARG A 434 -12.01 -34.76 -25.85
CA ARG A 434 -12.71 -33.91 -24.88
C ARG A 434 -11.77 -33.27 -23.85
N ALA A 435 -10.65 -33.91 -23.49
CA ALA A 435 -9.70 -33.34 -22.53
C ALA A 435 -8.98 -32.08 -23.06
N LEU A 436 -8.58 -32.05 -24.33
CA LEU A 436 -7.72 -30.98 -24.87
C LEU A 436 -8.36 -29.57 -24.82
N PRO A 437 -9.64 -29.36 -25.20
CA PRO A 437 -10.27 -28.04 -25.08
C PRO A 437 -10.35 -27.53 -23.64
N TYR A 438 -10.60 -28.39 -22.66
CA TYR A 438 -10.62 -28.00 -21.24
C TYR A 438 -9.21 -27.64 -20.75
N LEU A 439 -8.17 -28.37 -21.17
CA LEU A 439 -6.78 -28.03 -20.88
C LEU A 439 -6.38 -26.69 -21.51
N GLN A 440 -6.80 -26.42 -22.75
CA GLN A 440 -6.53 -25.15 -23.43
C GLN A 440 -7.20 -23.96 -22.74
N ALA A 441 -8.46 -24.11 -22.33
CA ALA A 441 -9.17 -23.10 -21.55
C ALA A 441 -8.58 -22.91 -20.15
N TYR A 442 -8.15 -23.98 -19.48
CA TYR A 442 -7.48 -23.92 -18.18
C TYR A 442 -6.15 -23.16 -18.27
N LEU A 443 -5.30 -23.52 -19.24
CA LEU A 443 -4.02 -22.85 -19.46
C LEU A 443 -4.16 -21.39 -19.91
N ALA A 444 -5.29 -21.02 -20.53
CA ALA A 444 -5.61 -19.62 -20.81
C ALA A 444 -6.00 -18.84 -19.54
N ASP A 445 -6.77 -19.46 -18.64
CA ASP A 445 -7.14 -18.87 -17.34
C ASP A 445 -5.96 -18.82 -16.32
N GLU A 446 -4.88 -19.59 -16.53
CA GLU A 446 -3.68 -19.67 -15.68
C GLU A 446 -2.49 -18.80 -16.16
N LEU A 447 -2.59 -18.15 -17.34
CA LEU A 447 -1.43 -17.51 -17.98
C LEU A 447 -0.93 -16.23 -17.26
N ASP A 448 -1.77 -15.60 -16.45
CA ASP A 448 -1.38 -14.53 -15.53
C ASP A 448 -0.91 -15.15 -14.20
N ARG A 449 0.38 -15.05 -13.85
CA ARG A 449 1.00 -15.92 -12.83
C ARG A 449 0.67 -15.54 -11.37
N VAL A 450 0.29 -16.55 -10.59
CA VAL A 450 0.06 -16.45 -9.13
C VAL A 450 1.29 -15.91 -8.39
N ASP A 451 2.50 -16.39 -8.73
CA ASP A 451 3.74 -15.96 -8.07
C ASP A 451 4.09 -14.49 -8.32
N GLU A 452 3.72 -13.95 -9.48
CA GLU A 452 3.88 -12.52 -9.79
C GLU A 452 2.91 -11.69 -8.95
N ARG A 453 1.63 -12.10 -8.87
CA ARG A 453 0.64 -11.49 -7.96
C ARG A 453 1.09 -11.54 -6.51
N ARG A 454 1.63 -12.67 -6.04
CA ARG A 454 2.09 -12.86 -4.65
C ARG A 454 3.33 -12.01 -4.33
N THR A 455 4.28 -11.93 -5.26
CA THR A 455 5.48 -11.09 -5.09
C THR A 455 5.11 -9.62 -5.07
N ARG A 456 4.26 -9.19 -6.01
CA ARG A 456 3.71 -7.82 -6.08
C ARG A 456 2.92 -7.45 -4.83
N TRP A 457 2.09 -8.34 -4.29
CA TRP A 457 1.40 -8.12 -3.02
C TRP A 457 2.39 -7.81 -1.88
N VAL A 458 3.44 -8.62 -1.71
CA VAL A 458 4.43 -8.43 -0.63
C VAL A 458 5.18 -7.10 -0.78
N GLU A 459 5.57 -6.73 -2.01
CA GLU A 459 6.21 -5.43 -2.28
C GLU A 459 5.28 -4.25 -1.99
N LEU A 460 4.07 -4.25 -2.58
CA LEU A 460 3.10 -3.16 -2.44
C LEU A 460 2.63 -3.02 -0.99
N PHE A 461 2.33 -4.12 -0.29
CA PHE A 461 1.92 -4.11 1.11
C PHE A 461 3.05 -3.63 2.03
N GLY A 462 4.28 -4.09 1.82
CA GLY A 462 5.46 -3.58 2.54
C GLY A 462 5.64 -2.07 2.35
N ARG A 463 5.52 -1.60 1.10
CA ARG A 463 5.61 -0.18 0.74
C ARG A 463 4.47 0.65 1.33
N ARG A 464 3.21 0.23 1.20
CA ARG A 464 2.05 0.99 1.70
C ARG A 464 2.03 1.04 3.22
N LYS A 465 2.34 -0.07 3.90
CA LYS A 465 2.51 -0.10 5.36
C LYS A 465 3.62 0.83 5.82
N SER A 466 4.80 0.81 5.18
CA SER A 466 5.90 1.73 5.52
C SER A 466 5.50 3.20 5.31
N LEU A 467 4.72 3.52 4.27
CA LEU A 467 4.20 4.87 4.05
C LEU A 467 3.25 5.29 5.19
N LEU A 468 2.23 4.47 5.50
CA LEU A 468 1.30 4.74 6.61
C LEU A 468 2.02 4.87 7.96
N GLU A 469 3.06 4.08 8.23
CA GLU A 469 3.89 4.22 9.43
C GLU A 469 4.65 5.56 9.45
N THR A 470 5.21 6.01 8.32
CA THR A 470 5.84 7.34 8.22
C THR A 470 4.83 8.50 8.31
N GLU A 471 3.63 8.35 7.74
CA GLU A 471 2.53 9.32 7.83
C GLU A 471 2.02 9.43 9.28
N ARG A 472 1.79 8.29 9.96
CA ARG A 472 1.41 8.23 11.37
C ARG A 472 2.51 8.82 12.28
N ALA A 473 3.79 8.54 12.01
CA ALA A 473 4.92 9.14 12.73
C ALA A 473 5.04 10.65 12.49
N ALA A 474 4.92 11.11 11.24
CA ALA A 474 4.92 12.53 10.89
C ALA A 474 3.73 13.27 11.53
N GLY A 475 2.55 12.65 11.58
CA GLY A 475 1.37 13.17 12.29
C GLY A 475 1.60 13.27 13.80
N GLN A 476 2.19 12.25 14.44
CA GLN A 476 2.58 12.33 15.86
C GLN A 476 3.61 13.44 16.13
N LEU A 477 4.64 13.56 15.29
CA LEU A 477 5.64 14.62 15.37
C LEU A 477 5.02 16.00 15.12
N ARG A 478 4.07 16.13 14.18
CA ARG A 478 3.33 17.38 13.92
C ARG A 478 2.54 17.81 15.16
N ARG A 479 1.83 16.88 15.80
CA ARG A 479 1.13 17.15 17.08
C ARG A 479 2.10 17.54 18.20
N GLN A 480 3.18 16.79 18.40
CA GLN A 480 4.22 17.13 19.39
C GLN A 480 4.93 18.46 19.11
N ALA A 481 5.05 18.88 17.84
CA ALA A 481 5.67 20.14 17.46
C ALA A 481 4.72 21.34 17.59
N TYR A 482 3.43 21.15 17.32
CA TYR A 482 2.47 22.24 17.10
C TYR A 482 1.22 22.25 17.98
N GLU A 483 0.96 21.25 18.82
CA GLU A 483 -0.13 21.26 19.82
C GLU A 483 0.40 21.45 21.25
N ASP A 484 -0.46 21.88 22.17
CA ASP A 484 -0.20 21.91 23.61
C ASP A 484 -0.74 20.65 24.31
N PRO A 485 0.07 19.96 25.15
CA PRO A 485 -0.30 18.67 25.73
C PRO A 485 -1.32 18.74 26.88
N LEU A 486 -1.73 19.93 27.33
CA LEU A 486 -2.75 20.11 28.38
C LEU A 486 -4.10 20.54 27.78
N THR A 487 -4.10 21.49 26.84
CA THR A 487 -5.34 22.06 26.28
C THR A 487 -5.68 21.57 24.88
N HIS A 488 -4.80 20.81 24.22
CA HIS A 488 -4.93 20.35 22.82
C HIS A 488 -5.15 21.47 21.78
N LEU A 489 -4.94 22.74 22.18
CA LEU A 489 -4.89 23.86 21.25
C LEU A 489 -3.55 23.86 20.52
N PRO A 490 -3.47 24.48 19.33
CA PRO A 490 -2.19 24.82 18.73
C PRO A 490 -1.30 25.61 19.70
N ASN A 491 -0.02 25.28 19.74
CA ASN A 491 0.95 25.88 20.64
C ASN A 491 1.62 27.11 20.00
N ARG A 492 2.43 27.82 20.81
CA ARG A 492 3.22 28.98 20.40
C ARG A 492 3.99 28.82 19.08
N ARG A 493 4.60 27.67 18.78
CA ARG A 493 5.35 27.47 17.52
C ARG A 493 4.44 27.53 16.30
N TYR A 494 3.23 26.98 16.43
CA TYR A 494 2.22 27.04 15.38
C TYR A 494 1.74 28.48 15.19
N ALA A 495 1.39 29.16 16.29
CA ALA A 495 0.94 30.55 16.27
C ALA A 495 1.98 31.50 15.64
N GLU A 496 3.27 31.31 15.96
CA GLU A 496 4.36 32.08 15.34
C GLU A 496 4.46 31.82 13.82
N ALA A 497 4.45 30.55 13.38
CA ALA A 497 4.58 30.18 11.98
C ALA A 497 3.36 30.60 11.12
N ARG A 498 2.14 30.43 11.65
CA ARG A 498 0.90 30.83 10.97
C ARG A 498 0.83 32.35 10.79
N LEU A 499 1.17 33.11 11.84
CA LEU A 499 1.16 34.57 11.76
C LEU A 499 2.25 35.11 10.82
N ASP A 500 3.46 34.53 10.83
CA ASP A 500 4.49 34.87 9.84
C ASP A 500 4.01 34.59 8.40
N GLY A 501 3.25 33.50 8.18
CA GLY A 501 2.62 33.18 6.90
C GLY A 501 1.55 34.20 6.46
N LEU A 502 0.62 34.56 7.35
CA LEU A 502 -0.45 35.54 7.08
C LEU A 502 0.11 36.94 6.76
N LEU A 503 1.16 37.37 7.46
CA LEU A 503 1.83 38.64 7.17
C LEU A 503 2.60 38.58 5.84
N SER A 504 3.19 37.41 5.50
CA SER A 504 3.94 37.21 4.26
C SER A 504 3.06 37.17 3.00
N SER A 505 1.80 36.72 3.10
CA SER A 505 0.82 36.82 2.00
C SER A 505 0.28 38.24 1.81
N GLY A 506 0.61 39.18 2.70
CA GLY A 506 0.14 40.57 2.66
C GLY A 506 -1.24 40.79 3.26
N ALA A 507 -1.79 39.80 3.99
CA ALA A 507 -3.02 39.97 4.75
C ALA A 507 -2.81 40.93 5.95
N ALA A 508 -3.90 41.45 6.50
CA ALA A 508 -3.91 42.38 7.63
C ALA A 508 -4.64 41.80 8.85
N PRO A 509 -4.18 40.65 9.42
CA PRO A 509 -4.89 39.95 10.48
C PRO A 509 -5.02 40.79 11.75
N ALA A 510 -6.08 40.54 12.52
CA ALA A 510 -6.11 40.92 13.93
C ALA A 510 -5.43 39.85 14.79
N LEU A 511 -4.77 40.32 15.84
CA LEU A 511 -4.09 39.51 16.85
C LEU A 511 -4.64 39.90 18.22
N ALA A 512 -5.12 38.92 18.99
CA ALA A 512 -5.47 39.10 20.38
C ALA A 512 -4.54 38.28 21.28
N VAL A 513 -4.02 38.90 22.34
CA VAL A 513 -3.31 38.21 23.44
C VAL A 513 -4.22 38.22 24.66
N VAL A 514 -4.38 37.06 25.28
CA VAL A 514 -5.34 36.75 26.35
C VAL A 514 -4.57 36.22 27.56
N ASP A 515 -4.96 36.64 28.77
CA ASP A 515 -4.34 36.23 30.05
C ASP A 515 -5.42 35.87 31.08
N VAL A 516 -5.24 34.74 31.77
CA VAL A 516 -6.13 34.32 32.87
C VAL A 516 -5.80 35.10 34.14
N ASP A 517 -6.68 36.01 34.51
CA ASP A 517 -6.45 37.00 35.56
C ASP A 517 -6.13 36.34 36.90
N ARG A 518 -4.89 36.55 37.38
CA ARG A 518 -4.40 36.04 38.68
C ARG A 518 -4.37 34.51 38.76
N PHE A 519 -4.15 33.79 37.65
CA PHE A 519 -4.11 32.32 37.63
C PHE A 519 -3.20 31.68 38.68
N LYS A 520 -2.08 32.34 39.08
CA LYS A 520 -1.29 31.88 40.22
C LYS A 520 -2.14 31.72 41.51
N THR A 521 -2.99 32.69 41.84
CA THR A 521 -3.87 32.63 43.03
C THR A 521 -4.89 31.50 42.93
N ILE A 522 -5.28 31.09 41.72
CA ILE A 522 -6.12 29.90 41.49
C ILE A 522 -5.32 28.63 41.83
N ASN A 523 -4.09 28.49 41.31
CA ASN A 523 -3.20 27.38 41.66
C ASN A 523 -2.87 27.32 43.16
N ASP A 524 -2.61 28.47 43.79
CA ASP A 524 -2.34 28.58 45.23
C ASP A 524 -3.57 28.17 46.08
N ALA A 525 -4.79 28.17 45.52
CA ALA A 525 -6.05 27.85 46.20
C ALA A 525 -6.59 26.43 45.95
N VAL A 526 -6.50 25.91 44.72
CA VAL A 526 -7.01 24.57 44.33
C VAL A 526 -5.93 23.57 43.91
N GLY A 527 -4.66 23.97 43.94
CA GLY A 527 -3.53 23.18 43.46
C GLY A 527 -3.43 23.12 41.93
N HIS A 528 -2.28 22.69 41.43
CA HIS A 528 -2.01 22.60 39.99
C HIS A 528 -3.03 21.76 39.19
N PRO A 529 -3.50 20.58 39.66
CA PRO A 529 -4.52 19.82 38.93
C PRO A 529 -5.86 20.56 38.76
N GLY A 530 -6.22 21.43 39.71
CA GLY A 530 -7.38 22.31 39.62
C GLY A 530 -7.14 23.49 38.67
N GLY A 531 -5.95 24.10 38.71
CA GLY A 531 -5.51 25.09 37.73
C GLY A 531 -5.50 24.55 36.29
N ASP A 532 -5.03 23.32 36.10
CA ASP A 532 -5.05 22.61 34.82
C ASP A 532 -6.47 22.37 34.30
N ALA A 533 -7.44 22.14 35.20
CA ALA A 533 -8.85 22.02 34.85
C ALA A 533 -9.45 23.37 34.42
N VAL A 534 -9.05 24.47 35.10
CA VAL A 534 -9.42 25.83 34.68
C VAL A 534 -8.84 26.17 33.31
N LEU A 535 -7.58 25.85 33.03
CA LEU A 535 -6.96 26.13 31.72
C LEU A 535 -7.64 25.36 30.58
N ARG A 536 -7.96 24.08 30.78
CA ARG A 536 -8.75 23.29 29.82
C ARG A 536 -10.13 23.92 29.58
N ARG A 537 -10.84 24.31 30.64
CA ARG A 537 -12.17 24.91 30.49
C ARG A 537 -12.14 26.32 29.90
N VAL A 538 -11.12 27.12 30.17
CA VAL A 538 -10.89 28.41 29.50
C VAL A 538 -10.61 28.18 28.01
N ALA A 539 -9.77 27.21 27.64
CA ALA A 539 -9.52 26.88 26.23
C ALA A 539 -10.81 26.49 25.47
N GLU A 540 -11.65 25.62 26.04
CA GLU A 540 -12.96 25.27 25.49
C GLU A 540 -13.87 26.50 25.29
N LEU A 541 -13.91 27.41 26.27
CA LEU A 541 -14.70 28.65 26.20
C LEU A 541 -14.14 29.69 25.22
N LEU A 542 -12.82 29.72 25.00
CA LEU A 542 -12.19 30.58 23.99
C LEU A 542 -12.53 30.08 22.58
N VAL A 543 -12.41 28.77 22.32
CA VAL A 543 -12.76 28.17 21.02
C VAL A 543 -14.24 28.38 20.70
N ALA A 544 -15.15 28.09 21.64
CA ALA A 544 -16.58 28.32 21.46
C ALA A 544 -16.98 29.82 21.37
N GLY A 545 -16.05 30.76 21.57
CA GLY A 545 -16.26 32.19 21.48
C GLY A 545 -15.93 32.82 20.12
N VAL A 546 -15.19 32.10 19.27
CA VAL A 546 -14.68 32.56 17.96
C VAL A 546 -15.28 31.75 16.80
N ARG A 547 -14.79 31.95 15.57
CA ARG A 547 -15.20 31.18 14.37
C ARG A 547 -14.21 30.06 14.08
N ASP A 548 -14.61 29.11 13.23
CA ASP A 548 -13.72 28.04 12.73
C ASP A 548 -12.55 28.58 11.88
N THR A 549 -12.63 29.83 11.41
CA THR A 549 -11.55 30.56 10.71
C THR A 549 -10.67 31.41 11.64
N ASP A 550 -10.99 31.52 12.93
CA ASP A 550 -10.20 32.21 13.95
C ASP A 550 -9.43 31.16 14.80
N GLU A 551 -8.11 31.28 14.94
CA GLU A 551 -7.28 30.21 15.51
C GLU A 551 -6.83 30.51 16.95
N VAL A 552 -7.44 29.83 17.92
CA VAL A 552 -7.11 29.93 19.36
C VAL A 552 -5.91 29.04 19.69
N CYS A 553 -4.81 29.66 20.08
CA CYS A 553 -3.54 29.02 20.41
C CYS A 553 -3.18 29.21 21.90
N ARG A 554 -2.47 28.26 22.52
CA ARG A 554 -1.86 28.45 23.85
C ARG A 554 -0.41 28.91 23.70
N TRP A 555 -0.06 30.03 24.36
CA TRP A 555 1.20 30.72 24.15
C TRP A 555 2.26 30.38 25.21
N ALA A 556 1.91 30.52 26.48
CA ALA A 556 2.74 30.12 27.62
C ALA A 556 1.88 30.08 28.89
N GLY A 557 1.88 28.98 29.66
CA GLY A 557 1.24 28.95 30.99
C GLY A 557 -0.26 29.30 30.97
N ASP A 558 -0.57 30.49 31.45
CA ASP A 558 -1.88 31.16 31.54
C ASP A 558 -2.20 32.12 30.37
N GLU A 559 -1.29 32.26 29.41
CA GLU A 559 -1.43 33.10 28.23
C GLU A 559 -1.90 32.31 26.99
N PHE A 560 -2.90 32.86 26.31
CA PHE A 560 -3.43 32.39 25.03
C PHE A 560 -3.31 33.48 23.96
N VAL A 561 -3.29 33.09 22.70
CA VAL A 561 -3.20 33.98 21.54
C VAL A 561 -4.28 33.57 20.55
N ILE A 562 -4.99 34.53 19.97
CA ILE A 562 -6.01 34.26 18.95
C ILE A 562 -5.60 35.01 17.69
N LEU A 563 -5.44 34.26 16.60
CA LEU A 563 -5.23 34.79 15.26
C LEU A 563 -6.59 34.96 14.60
N LEU A 564 -6.91 36.14 14.08
CA LEU A 564 -8.19 36.40 13.41
C LEU A 564 -7.88 36.95 11.99
N PRO A 565 -7.77 36.07 10.97
CA PRO A 565 -7.22 36.43 9.66
C PRO A 565 -8.01 37.50 8.90
N GLU A 566 -9.34 37.45 8.98
CA GLU A 566 -10.28 38.26 8.18
C GLU A 566 -11.14 39.22 9.03
N THR A 567 -10.69 39.51 10.25
CA THR A 567 -11.50 40.15 11.29
C THR A 567 -10.88 41.49 11.71
N THR A 568 -11.64 42.59 11.67
CA THR A 568 -11.14 43.90 12.14
C THR A 568 -11.05 43.99 13.66
N ALA A 569 -10.24 44.92 14.19
CA ALA A 569 -10.12 45.15 15.63
C ALA A 569 -11.48 45.36 16.34
N GLU A 570 -12.44 46.05 15.71
CA GLU A 570 -13.81 46.24 16.22
C GLU A 570 -14.65 44.96 16.22
N GLN A 571 -14.44 44.07 15.25
CA GLN A 571 -15.12 42.77 15.19
C GLN A 571 -14.54 41.81 16.24
N ALA A 572 -13.20 41.76 16.35
CA ALA A 572 -12.48 41.01 17.36
C ALA A 572 -12.86 41.48 18.78
N GLU A 573 -12.91 42.79 19.04
CA GLU A 573 -13.37 43.37 20.31
C GLU A 573 -14.79 42.89 20.68
N ARG A 574 -15.72 42.87 19.72
CA ARG A 574 -17.09 42.37 19.94
C ARG A 574 -17.17 40.86 20.15
N ALA A 575 -16.26 40.06 19.58
CA ALA A 575 -16.20 38.61 19.79
C ALA A 575 -15.62 38.28 21.16
N LEU A 576 -14.47 38.87 21.47
CA LEU A 576 -13.71 38.58 22.68
C LEU A 576 -14.38 39.14 23.93
N GLU A 577 -15.18 40.20 23.83
CA GLU A 577 -16.00 40.70 24.96
C GLU A 577 -17.24 39.81 25.24
N ARG A 578 -17.77 39.06 24.26
CA ARG A 578 -18.73 37.98 24.56
C ARG A 578 -18.03 36.83 25.28
N THR A 579 -16.87 36.42 24.75
CA THR A 579 -16.06 35.32 25.25
C THR A 579 -15.62 35.55 26.70
N ARG A 580 -15.12 36.75 27.02
CA ARG A 580 -14.80 37.17 28.39
C ARG A 580 -16.01 37.06 29.33
N ARG A 581 -17.19 37.50 28.90
CA ARG A 581 -18.43 37.38 29.70
C ARG A 581 -18.81 35.92 29.93
N ALA A 582 -18.63 35.05 28.95
CA ALA A 582 -18.88 33.62 29.10
C ALA A 582 -17.92 32.99 30.12
N VAL A 583 -16.63 33.35 30.11
CA VAL A 583 -15.64 32.95 31.12
C VAL A 583 -16.02 33.47 32.51
N ALA A 584 -16.31 34.77 32.64
CA ALA A 584 -16.64 35.41 33.92
C ALA A 584 -17.99 34.95 34.52
N ALA A 585 -18.91 34.43 33.69
CA ALA A 585 -20.22 33.92 34.11
C ALA A 585 -20.28 32.38 34.19
N HIS A 586 -19.18 31.66 33.94
CA HIS A 586 -19.15 30.21 34.07
C HIS A 586 -19.16 29.76 35.54
N ASP A 587 -19.74 28.59 35.82
CA ASP A 587 -19.74 28.01 37.16
C ASP A 587 -18.39 27.34 37.49
N TRP A 588 -17.49 28.15 38.04
CA TRP A 588 -16.20 27.70 38.54
C TRP A 588 -16.30 26.91 39.85
N ALA A 589 -17.39 27.03 40.60
CA ALA A 589 -17.59 26.28 41.84
C ALA A 589 -17.85 24.78 41.55
N GLY A 590 -18.52 24.47 40.44
CA GLY A 590 -18.63 23.09 39.91
C GLY A 590 -17.29 22.43 39.56
N LEU A 591 -16.21 23.21 39.38
CA LEU A 591 -14.83 22.73 39.21
C LEU A 591 -14.00 22.80 40.52
N GLY A 592 -14.65 23.05 41.67
CA GLY A 592 -14.01 23.20 42.98
C GLY A 592 -13.35 24.56 43.21
N VAL A 593 -13.49 25.52 42.29
CA VAL A 593 -12.83 26.83 42.33
C VAL A 593 -13.77 27.88 42.93
N GLY A 594 -13.66 28.09 44.24
CA GLY A 594 -14.41 29.11 45.00
C GLY A 594 -14.00 30.57 44.73
N LEU A 595 -13.41 30.86 43.56
CA LEU A 595 -12.93 32.18 43.14
C LEU A 595 -13.42 32.48 41.72
N PRO A 596 -13.85 33.71 41.41
CA PRO A 596 -14.22 34.07 40.04
C PRO A 596 -12.98 34.07 39.13
N VAL A 597 -13.05 33.35 38.02
CA VAL A 597 -12.02 33.35 36.97
C VAL A 597 -12.42 34.37 35.90
N THR A 598 -11.50 35.27 35.56
CA THR A 598 -11.70 36.28 34.50
C THR A 598 -10.53 36.28 33.52
N ILE A 599 -10.69 36.92 32.36
CA ILE A 599 -9.61 37.12 31.40
C ILE A 599 -9.42 38.60 31.07
N SER A 600 -8.16 39.01 30.96
CA SER A 600 -7.77 40.27 30.33
C SER A 600 -7.37 40.00 28.87
N VAL A 601 -7.75 40.88 27.94
CA VAL A 601 -7.46 40.72 26.51
C VAL A 601 -6.94 42.02 25.89
N GLY A 602 -5.84 41.94 25.14
CA GLY A 602 -5.30 43.04 24.34
C GLY A 602 -5.31 42.73 22.86
N ILE A 603 -5.86 43.63 22.04
CA ILE A 603 -6.04 43.46 20.59
C ILE A 603 -5.23 44.50 19.81
N ALA A 604 -4.53 44.04 18.77
CA ALA A 604 -3.96 44.86 17.71
C ALA A 604 -4.36 44.31 16.33
N SER A 605 -4.36 45.15 15.29
CA SER A 605 -4.49 44.72 13.89
C SER A 605 -3.20 45.05 13.15
N ALA A 606 -2.78 44.14 12.27
CA ALA A 606 -1.64 44.37 11.39
C ALA A 606 -1.90 45.50 10.40
N THR A 607 -0.88 46.28 10.13
CA THR A 607 -0.81 47.20 9.00
C THR A 607 0.18 46.67 7.96
N ARG A 608 0.06 47.14 6.71
CA ARG A 608 0.82 46.58 5.59
C ARG A 608 2.33 46.84 5.75
N GLY A 609 3.06 45.81 6.17
CA GLY A 609 4.50 45.87 6.44
C GLY A 609 4.88 45.76 7.93
N ASP A 610 3.93 45.58 8.85
CA ASP A 610 4.24 45.14 10.22
C ASP A 610 4.84 43.73 10.20
N ASP A 611 5.83 43.47 11.06
CA ASP A 611 6.30 42.12 11.36
C ASP A 611 5.57 41.55 12.59
N ARG A 612 5.65 40.22 12.76
CA ARG A 612 5.05 39.52 13.91
C ARG A 612 5.50 40.10 15.25
N ARG A 613 6.75 40.56 15.37
CA ARG A 613 7.29 41.15 16.60
C ARG A 613 6.58 42.46 16.94
N THR A 614 6.38 43.33 15.96
CA THR A 614 5.69 44.62 16.11
C THR A 614 4.22 44.41 16.46
N LEU A 615 3.53 43.50 15.76
CA LEU A 615 2.12 43.19 16.04
C LEU A 615 1.92 42.55 17.42
N PHE A 616 2.76 41.59 17.81
CA PHE A 616 2.69 40.95 19.13
C PHE A 616 2.97 41.95 20.26
N ALA A 617 4.01 42.77 20.12
CA ALA A 617 4.34 43.81 21.10
C ALA A 617 3.23 44.87 21.24
N ALA A 618 2.52 45.17 20.15
CA ALA A 618 1.34 46.04 20.20
C ALA A 618 0.19 45.40 20.99
N ALA A 619 -0.14 44.14 20.73
CA ALA A 619 -1.22 43.44 21.43
C ALA A 619 -0.91 43.19 22.93
N ASP A 620 0.31 42.78 23.27
CA ASP A 620 0.77 42.64 24.66
C ASP A 620 0.82 43.99 25.40
N GLY A 621 1.30 45.05 24.75
CA GLY A 621 1.28 46.41 25.33
C GLY A 621 -0.13 46.89 25.69
N VAL A 622 -1.14 46.50 24.89
CA VAL A 622 -2.56 46.76 25.19
C VAL A 622 -3.09 45.87 26.31
N LEU A 623 -2.71 44.58 26.33
CA LEU A 623 -3.05 43.64 27.39
C LEU A 623 -2.49 44.08 28.75
N TYR A 624 -1.24 44.56 28.80
CA TYR A 624 -0.63 45.14 29.99
C TYR A 624 -1.45 46.32 30.52
N ASP A 625 -1.97 47.18 29.63
CA ASP A 625 -2.82 48.29 30.04
C ASP A 625 -4.24 47.85 30.46
N ALA A 626 -4.77 46.76 29.90
CA ALA A 626 -5.98 46.09 30.42
C ALA A 626 -5.77 45.58 31.87
N LYS A 627 -4.65 44.87 32.10
CA LYS A 627 -4.21 44.37 33.42
C LYS A 627 -4.04 45.52 34.43
N ARG A 628 -3.51 46.68 34.01
CA ARG A 628 -3.34 47.89 34.85
C ARG A 628 -4.64 48.64 35.14
N ARG A 629 -5.56 48.75 34.16
CA ARG A 629 -6.82 49.50 34.29
C ARG A 629 -7.88 48.78 35.14
N GLY A 630 -7.59 47.56 35.60
CA GLY A 630 -8.39 46.86 36.61
C GLY A 630 -8.67 45.39 36.31
N ARG A 631 -8.12 44.81 35.23
CA ARG A 631 -8.42 43.43 34.76
C ARG A 631 -9.87 43.21 34.32
N ASP A 632 -10.22 41.99 33.95
CA ASP A 632 -11.54 41.58 33.42
C ASP A 632 -12.08 42.52 32.33
N ARG A 633 -11.34 42.63 31.21
CA ARG A 633 -11.74 43.46 30.07
C ARG A 633 -10.99 43.12 28.79
N VAL A 634 -11.65 43.43 27.68
CA VAL A 634 -11.00 43.61 26.37
C VAL A 634 -10.56 45.06 26.21
N VAL A 635 -9.38 45.28 25.63
CA VAL A 635 -8.91 46.59 25.15
C VAL A 635 -8.27 46.39 23.78
N ARG A 636 -8.37 47.40 22.91
CA ARG A 636 -7.69 47.43 21.60
C ARG A 636 -6.89 48.71 21.40
N LEU A 637 -5.89 48.66 20.53
CA LEU A 637 -5.12 49.83 20.11
C LEU A 637 -5.95 50.67 19.10
N SER A 638 -6.42 51.84 19.50
CA SER A 638 -7.01 52.82 18.57
C SER A 638 -5.91 53.45 17.70
N ALA A 639 -6.13 53.52 16.39
CA ALA A 639 -5.10 53.70 15.35
C ALA A 639 -4.43 55.11 15.28
N VAL A 640 -3.86 55.58 16.39
CA VAL A 640 -3.10 56.83 16.48
C VAL A 640 -1.77 56.56 17.20
N THR A 641 -0.68 57.06 16.63
CA THR A 641 0.70 56.99 17.17
C THR A 641 1.30 55.59 17.41
N GLN A 642 1.59 54.86 16.32
CA GLN A 642 2.89 54.16 16.27
C GLN A 642 3.99 55.23 16.18
N THR A 643 4.56 55.64 17.31
CA THR A 643 5.81 56.41 17.36
C THR A 643 6.89 55.53 17.94
N ARG A 644 8.01 55.35 17.23
CA ARG A 644 9.11 54.46 17.64
C ARG A 644 9.63 54.83 19.03
N ALA A 645 9.23 54.08 20.06
CA ALA A 645 9.79 54.16 21.39
C ALA A 645 11.16 53.46 21.41
N GLY A 646 12.21 54.18 21.79
CA GLY A 646 13.57 53.65 21.86
C GLY A 646 13.84 52.82 23.11
N ALA A 647 14.74 51.84 22.99
CA ALA A 647 15.43 51.11 24.06
C ALA A 647 14.52 50.64 25.23
N SER A 648 13.85 49.50 25.04
CA SER A 648 13.20 48.75 26.13
C SER A 648 14.12 47.61 26.63
N PRO A 649 13.78 46.92 27.74
CA PRO A 649 14.58 45.80 28.26
C PRO A 649 14.81 44.60 27.31
N LEU A 650 14.18 44.59 26.12
CA LEU A 650 14.26 43.52 25.12
C LEU A 650 15.68 43.29 24.54
N ASP A 651 16.58 44.28 24.63
CA ASP A 651 17.99 44.10 24.21
C ASP A 651 18.68 42.94 24.95
N ALA A 652 18.24 42.63 26.19
CA ALA A 652 18.74 41.51 26.99
C ALA A 652 18.14 40.14 26.61
N LEU A 653 17.08 40.11 25.79
CA LEU A 653 16.39 38.88 25.36
C LEU A 653 16.66 38.52 23.89
N PHE A 654 16.89 39.50 23.01
CA PHE A 654 16.99 39.27 21.56
C PHE A 654 18.24 39.87 20.89
N GLY A 655 19.01 40.70 21.59
CA GLY A 655 20.20 41.35 21.04
C GLY A 655 19.91 42.50 20.05
N PRO A 656 20.91 43.37 19.78
CA PRO A 656 20.69 44.60 19.02
C PRO A 656 20.48 44.36 17.52
N PRO A 657 19.53 45.06 16.87
CA PRO A 657 19.26 44.91 15.44
C PRO A 657 20.34 45.55 14.57
N ARG A 658 20.60 44.95 13.39
CA ARG A 658 21.60 45.42 12.43
C ARG A 658 21.00 46.47 11.50
N ALA A 659 21.39 47.74 11.66
CA ALA A 659 20.78 48.86 10.96
C ALA A 659 21.09 48.89 9.44
N ALA A 660 20.07 49.17 8.63
CA ALA A 660 20.19 49.55 7.23
C ALA A 660 20.13 51.07 7.08
N ALA A 661 20.91 51.64 6.17
CA ALA A 661 20.98 53.10 5.97
C ALA A 661 19.86 53.62 5.07
N ALA A 662 19.32 54.80 5.38
CA ALA A 662 18.37 55.51 4.53
C ALA A 662 19.09 56.44 3.55
N ALA A 663 18.57 56.56 2.34
CA ALA A 663 18.99 57.56 1.35
C ALA A 663 18.02 58.76 1.36
N VAL A 664 18.53 59.94 1.03
CA VAL A 664 17.78 61.21 0.94
C VAL A 664 17.46 61.51 -0.52
N THR A 665 16.29 62.10 -0.77
CA THR A 665 15.86 62.62 -2.09
C THR A 665 15.42 64.07 -1.92
N ASP A 666 15.89 64.98 -2.77
CA ASP A 666 15.36 66.35 -2.85
C ASP A 666 15.63 66.96 -4.24
N GLU A 667 14.59 67.57 -4.83
CA GLU A 667 14.58 68.54 -5.96
C GLU A 667 15.15 68.15 -7.36
N PRO A 668 14.74 68.84 -8.47
CA PRO A 668 14.43 68.12 -9.73
C PRO A 668 14.89 68.74 -11.08
N ALA A 669 14.58 68.00 -12.15
CA ALA A 669 14.37 68.42 -13.56
C ALA A 669 15.55 68.90 -14.44
N GLY A 670 15.62 68.39 -15.69
CA GLY A 670 16.52 68.89 -16.74
C GLY A 670 16.81 67.91 -17.90
N ASP A 671 16.04 68.02 -18.98
CA ASP A 671 16.27 67.67 -20.41
C ASP A 671 17.46 66.77 -20.87
N ASP A 672 17.08 65.63 -21.47
CA ASP A 672 17.32 65.24 -22.88
C ASP A 672 18.71 64.77 -23.45
N THR A 673 18.62 63.76 -24.31
CA THR A 673 19.58 63.29 -25.36
C THR A 673 20.92 62.58 -25.08
N ALA A 674 20.93 61.27 -25.42
CA ALA A 674 21.79 60.61 -26.43
C ALA A 674 23.31 60.28 -26.23
N LEU A 675 23.56 58.95 -26.20
CA LEU A 675 24.55 58.18 -27.00
C LEU A 675 26.08 58.14 -26.69
N VAL A 676 26.57 56.90 -26.56
CA VAL A 676 27.94 56.35 -26.84
C VAL A 676 29.10 56.67 -25.87
N GLY A 677 29.67 55.61 -25.27
CA GLY A 677 31.01 55.65 -24.65
C GLY A 677 31.30 54.47 -23.68
N ALA A 678 32.25 53.60 -24.02
CA ALA A 678 32.82 52.53 -23.18
C ALA A 678 34.36 52.52 -23.39
N PRO A 679 35.22 51.81 -22.59
CA PRO A 679 34.92 50.71 -21.65
C PRO A 679 35.76 50.73 -20.32
N GLU A 680 35.85 49.55 -19.66
CA GLU A 680 36.85 49.08 -18.66
C GLU A 680 36.43 48.87 -17.17
N LYS A 681 35.92 47.65 -16.91
CA LYS A 681 36.36 46.66 -15.87
C LYS A 681 36.00 46.81 -14.37
N VAL A 682 35.03 45.96 -13.95
CA VAL A 682 34.94 45.02 -12.77
C VAL A 682 35.70 45.29 -11.44
N PRO A 683 35.18 44.88 -10.25
CA PRO A 683 34.22 43.76 -9.97
C PRO A 683 33.07 44.07 -8.96
N ALA A 684 32.24 43.14 -8.45
CA ALA A 684 31.47 42.01 -9.04
C ALA A 684 30.61 41.30 -7.94
N ALA A 685 29.44 40.73 -8.32
CA ALA A 685 28.54 39.85 -7.52
C ALA A 685 27.86 40.46 -6.25
N VAL A 686 26.67 40.04 -5.79
CA VAL A 686 25.81 38.86 -6.07
C VAL A 686 24.35 39.31 -6.27
N SER A 687 23.57 38.63 -7.12
CA SER A 687 22.11 38.79 -7.24
C SER A 687 21.39 37.43 -7.21
N VAL A 688 20.34 37.32 -6.40
CA VAL A 688 19.49 36.12 -6.29
C VAL A 688 18.46 36.09 -7.42
N PRO A 689 18.27 34.97 -8.16
CA PRO A 689 17.16 34.83 -9.11
C PRO A 689 15.84 34.54 -8.36
N ALA A 690 14.77 35.24 -8.75
CA ALA A 690 13.42 34.98 -8.25
C ALA A 690 12.71 33.88 -9.07
N VAL A 691 11.73 33.21 -8.46
CA VAL A 691 10.90 32.16 -9.07
C VAL A 691 9.56 32.74 -9.52
N GLN A 692 9.17 32.53 -10.79
CA GLN A 692 7.78 32.58 -11.31
C GLN A 692 7.73 32.07 -12.80
N PRO A 693 6.56 31.74 -13.40
CA PRO A 693 6.18 30.31 -13.55
C PRO A 693 5.66 29.86 -14.94
N SER A 694 5.36 28.55 -15.06
CA SER A 694 4.51 27.88 -16.09
C SER A 694 5.10 27.80 -17.52
N PRO A 695 4.55 26.97 -18.47
CA PRO A 695 3.37 26.09 -18.42
C PRO A 695 3.66 24.59 -18.76
N LEU A 696 2.65 23.85 -19.24
CA LEU A 696 2.61 22.42 -19.61
C LEU A 696 2.78 22.16 -21.13
N ASP A 697 2.66 20.87 -21.51
CA ASP A 697 2.65 20.25 -22.85
C ASP A 697 4.03 20.19 -23.56
N ASP A 698 4.45 19.12 -24.27
CA ASP A 698 3.81 17.86 -24.70
C ASP A 698 4.87 16.69 -24.66
N PRO A 699 4.70 15.42 -25.14
CA PRO A 699 5.23 14.26 -24.41
C PRO A 699 6.34 13.45 -25.12
N THR A 700 7.28 12.88 -24.36
CA THR A 700 7.99 11.59 -24.64
C THR A 700 9.04 11.30 -23.54
N GLY A 701 9.07 10.10 -22.96
CA GLY A 701 10.21 9.66 -22.12
C GLY A 701 9.91 8.70 -20.96
N ASP A 702 10.14 7.40 -21.22
CA ASP A 702 10.69 6.33 -20.36
C ASP A 702 10.64 6.42 -18.79
N PRO A 703 10.16 5.39 -18.07
CA PRO A 703 9.96 5.44 -16.61
C PRO A 703 11.24 5.17 -15.78
N GLY A 704 11.92 6.25 -15.34
CA GLY A 704 13.06 6.18 -14.42
C GLY A 704 12.65 5.95 -12.95
N GLY A 705 13.02 4.80 -12.39
CA GLY A 705 12.69 4.39 -11.01
C GLY A 705 13.55 5.00 -9.88
N PHE A 706 13.24 4.62 -8.64
CA PHE A 706 13.82 5.18 -7.40
C PHE A 706 15.30 4.86 -7.18
N ALA A 707 16.17 5.85 -7.32
CA ALA A 707 17.50 5.91 -6.70
C ALA A 707 17.94 7.37 -6.54
N PRO A 708 17.70 8.02 -5.37
CA PRO A 708 18.78 8.06 -4.37
C PRO A 708 18.31 8.29 -2.90
N LEU A 709 17.92 7.24 -2.16
CA LEU A 709 17.74 7.32 -0.70
C LEU A 709 18.27 6.07 0.03
N LEU A 710 19.59 5.88 -0.01
CA LEU A 710 20.33 5.04 0.94
C LEU A 710 21.51 5.83 1.48
N VAL A 711 21.40 6.26 2.74
CA VAL A 711 22.46 6.83 3.58
C VAL A 711 22.27 6.26 4.99
N ASP A 712 23.37 5.86 5.63
CA ASP A 712 23.38 4.95 6.78
C ASP A 712 22.73 5.46 8.10
N PRO A 713 22.25 4.55 8.96
CA PRO A 713 21.82 4.87 10.31
C PRO A 713 23.01 5.12 11.27
N PRO A 714 22.83 5.92 12.35
CA PRO A 714 23.90 6.23 13.28
C PRO A 714 24.16 5.13 14.32
N LEU A 715 25.34 4.49 14.25
CA LEU A 715 25.95 3.80 15.40
C LEU A 715 26.75 4.81 16.25
N GLY A 716 26.80 4.59 17.57
CA GLY A 716 27.03 5.67 18.53
C GLY A 716 28.44 5.82 19.15
N LEU A 717 28.67 7.02 19.69
CA LEU A 717 29.57 7.37 20.81
C LEU A 717 31.08 7.08 20.65
N GLY A 718 31.78 8.02 19.99
CA GLY A 718 33.23 8.27 20.18
C GLY A 718 33.51 9.38 21.21
N GLY A 719 34.72 9.40 21.78
CA GLY A 719 35.10 10.28 22.91
C GLY A 719 35.57 11.70 22.55
N PRO A 720 35.75 12.60 23.55
CA PRO A 720 35.85 14.05 23.35
C PRO A 720 37.28 14.58 23.16
N THR A 721 38.15 13.90 22.40
CA THR A 721 39.59 14.22 22.34
C THR A 721 40.24 14.35 20.95
N ASP A 722 39.55 14.04 19.85
CA ASP A 722 40.13 14.18 18.51
C ASP A 722 39.81 15.55 17.86
N PRO A 723 40.77 16.18 17.15
CA PRO A 723 40.62 17.53 16.61
C PRO A 723 39.86 17.57 15.28
N PRO A 724 38.94 18.54 15.07
CA PRO A 724 38.23 18.67 13.79
C PRO A 724 39.14 19.21 12.68
N LEU A 725 39.22 18.51 11.54
CA LEU A 725 39.80 19.08 10.32
C LEU A 725 38.86 20.13 9.73
N ALA A 726 39.31 21.38 9.66
CA ALA A 726 38.58 22.47 9.02
C ALA A 726 38.72 22.42 7.48
N PRO A 727 37.68 22.78 6.71
CA PRO A 727 37.76 22.90 5.26
C PRO A 727 38.58 24.12 4.82
N ALA A 728 39.32 23.99 3.71
CA ALA A 728 40.11 25.07 3.12
C ALA A 728 39.22 26.06 2.32
N PRO A 729 39.62 27.35 2.21
CA PRO A 729 38.81 28.38 1.55
C PRO A 729 38.84 28.31 0.02
N PRO A 730 37.80 28.80 -0.68
CA PRO A 730 37.74 28.83 -2.14
C PRO A 730 38.65 29.92 -2.74
N ALA A 731 39.21 29.64 -3.91
CA ALA A 731 39.98 30.61 -4.70
C ALA A 731 39.07 31.41 -5.66
N SER A 732 39.40 32.69 -5.89
CA SER A 732 38.61 33.64 -6.66
C SER A 732 38.70 33.47 -8.18
N SER A 733 37.65 33.84 -8.89
CA SER A 733 37.56 33.80 -10.36
C SER A 733 38.28 34.95 -11.07
N GLY A 734 38.71 34.68 -12.31
CA GLY A 734 39.18 35.66 -13.30
C GLY A 734 38.50 35.40 -14.67
N PRO A 735 38.40 36.40 -15.56
CA PRO A 735 37.46 36.36 -16.70
C PRO A 735 37.93 35.50 -17.87
N ALA A 736 36.96 35.04 -18.67
CA ALA A 736 37.16 34.10 -19.78
C ALA A 736 37.66 34.75 -21.09
N GLU A 737 38.38 33.96 -21.89
CA GLU A 737 38.57 34.16 -23.32
C GLU A 737 37.79 33.08 -24.12
N PRO A 738 37.47 33.30 -25.40
CA PRO A 738 36.44 32.55 -26.11
C PRO A 738 36.84 31.11 -26.47
N ALA A 739 35.81 30.26 -26.61
CA ALA A 739 35.92 28.82 -26.82
C ALA A 739 36.89 28.45 -27.96
N ARG A 740 38.00 27.80 -27.60
CA ARG A 740 38.83 27.01 -28.50
C ARG A 740 38.62 25.55 -28.18
N THR A 741 38.41 24.74 -29.22
CA THR A 741 38.32 23.28 -29.14
C THR A 741 39.62 22.69 -28.60
N THR A 742 39.64 22.36 -27.31
CA THR A 742 40.72 21.59 -26.69
C THR A 742 40.61 20.13 -27.07
N ALA A 743 41.69 19.57 -27.61
CA ALA A 743 41.82 18.14 -27.85
C ALA A 743 41.64 17.33 -26.55
N PRO A 744 41.19 16.06 -26.62
CA PRO A 744 41.05 15.22 -25.42
C PRO A 744 42.36 15.14 -24.66
N ALA A 745 42.28 15.21 -23.33
CA ALA A 745 43.43 15.00 -22.47
C ALA A 745 44.04 13.59 -22.72
N PRO A 746 45.37 13.44 -22.67
CA PRO A 746 45.98 12.14 -22.89
C PRO A 746 45.49 11.15 -21.83
N ALA A 747 44.99 10.00 -22.28
CA ALA A 747 44.57 8.95 -21.39
C ALA A 747 45.72 8.55 -20.46
N LEU A 748 45.44 8.39 -19.17
CA LEU A 748 46.35 7.71 -18.26
C LEU A 748 46.65 6.32 -18.86
N PRO A 749 47.93 5.89 -18.92
CA PRO A 749 48.26 4.61 -19.50
C PRO A 749 47.56 3.51 -18.71
N PHE A 750 46.60 2.83 -19.35
CA PHE A 750 46.05 1.59 -18.82
C PHE A 750 47.22 0.66 -18.53
N ARG A 751 47.24 0.09 -17.32
CA ARG A 751 47.94 -1.19 -17.15
C ARG A 751 47.17 -2.22 -17.95
N ASP A 752 47.90 -3.11 -18.62
CA ASP A 752 47.34 -4.34 -19.21
C ASP A 752 46.85 -5.27 -18.09
N VAL A 753 45.72 -4.92 -17.50
CA VAL A 753 44.85 -5.83 -16.75
C VAL A 753 44.03 -6.55 -17.81
N PRO A 754 44.09 -7.88 -17.92
CA PRO A 754 43.29 -8.61 -18.91
C PRO A 754 41.81 -8.30 -18.65
N SER A 755 41.16 -7.66 -19.62
CA SER A 755 39.75 -7.25 -19.51
C SER A 755 38.87 -8.49 -19.61
N GLU A 756 38.23 -8.83 -18.49
CA GLU A 756 37.26 -9.94 -18.44
C GLU A 756 36.14 -9.73 -19.46
N PRO A 757 35.69 -10.80 -20.14
CA PRO A 757 34.83 -10.70 -21.31
C PRO A 757 33.48 -10.06 -20.98
N ASP A 758 32.99 -9.21 -21.88
CA ASP A 758 31.68 -8.57 -21.71
C ASP A 758 30.56 -9.62 -21.83
N VAL A 759 29.61 -9.55 -20.89
CA VAL A 759 28.65 -10.62 -20.62
C VAL A 759 27.30 -10.29 -21.25
N ILE A 760 26.89 -11.12 -22.20
CA ILE A 760 25.61 -11.01 -22.92
C ILE A 760 24.56 -11.82 -22.15
N TRP A 761 23.75 -11.11 -21.37
CA TRP A 761 22.56 -11.71 -20.76
C TRP A 761 21.58 -12.19 -21.84
N GLY A 762 21.18 -13.46 -21.79
CA GLY A 762 20.28 -14.07 -22.79
C GLY A 762 18.79 -13.91 -22.47
N THR A 763 18.44 -13.74 -21.18
CA THR A 763 17.04 -13.65 -20.74
C THR A 763 16.36 -12.40 -21.30
N GLY A 764 15.16 -12.56 -21.88
CA GLY A 764 14.37 -11.47 -22.46
C GLY A 764 14.86 -10.96 -23.82
N ARG A 765 15.78 -11.65 -24.50
CA ARG A 765 16.29 -11.29 -25.84
C ARG A 765 15.94 -12.35 -26.88
N THR A 766 15.79 -11.94 -28.14
CA THR A 766 15.62 -12.89 -29.26
C THR A 766 16.96 -13.50 -29.68
N THR A 767 16.90 -14.66 -30.34
CA THR A 767 18.07 -15.35 -30.90
C THR A 767 18.91 -14.42 -31.78
N GLU A 768 18.29 -13.62 -32.65
CA GLU A 768 18.95 -12.67 -33.56
C GLU A 768 19.67 -11.55 -32.80
N GLN A 769 19.08 -11.05 -31.71
CA GLN A 769 19.68 -10.01 -30.86
C GLN A 769 20.94 -10.54 -30.17
N VAL A 770 20.89 -11.76 -29.64
CA VAL A 770 22.05 -12.40 -28.98
C VAL A 770 23.16 -12.67 -30.01
N LEU A 771 22.82 -13.21 -31.20
CA LEU A 771 23.79 -13.40 -32.28
C LEU A 771 24.41 -12.07 -32.75
N ALA A 772 23.63 -11.00 -32.88
CA ALA A 772 24.13 -9.68 -33.23
C ALA A 772 25.13 -9.13 -32.19
N LEU A 773 24.82 -9.26 -30.90
CA LEU A 773 25.71 -8.86 -29.80
C LEU A 773 27.00 -9.68 -29.77
N VAL A 774 26.92 -11.00 -30.00
CA VAL A 774 28.10 -11.89 -30.08
C VAL A 774 28.99 -11.52 -31.27
N ARG A 775 28.41 -11.31 -32.46
CA ARG A 775 29.15 -10.85 -33.66
C ARG A 775 29.86 -9.51 -33.43
N GLU A 776 29.27 -8.61 -32.66
CA GLU A 776 29.86 -7.31 -32.33
C GLU A 776 31.00 -7.47 -31.31
N ALA A 777 30.75 -8.15 -30.20
CA ALA A 777 31.76 -8.42 -29.16
C ALA A 777 33.00 -9.14 -29.73
N ARG A 778 32.79 -10.14 -30.61
CA ARG A 778 33.87 -10.85 -31.32
C ARG A 778 34.64 -9.99 -32.32
N ARG A 779 34.01 -8.95 -32.89
CA ARG A 779 34.68 -7.99 -33.80
C ARG A 779 35.52 -6.98 -33.02
N GLN A 780 35.01 -6.51 -31.89
CA GLN A 780 35.71 -5.55 -31.03
C GLN A 780 36.87 -6.21 -30.26
N PHE A 781 36.71 -7.49 -29.86
CA PHE A 781 37.69 -8.20 -29.04
C PHE A 781 37.93 -9.63 -29.55
N PRO A 782 38.68 -9.80 -30.66
CA PRO A 782 38.90 -11.12 -31.28
C PRO A 782 39.68 -12.10 -30.40
N ASP A 783 40.49 -11.62 -29.46
CA ASP A 783 41.42 -12.43 -28.65
C ASP A 783 40.85 -12.95 -27.31
N ARG A 784 39.57 -12.65 -26.98
CA ARG A 784 38.87 -13.14 -25.77
C ARG A 784 37.46 -13.64 -26.11
N PRO A 785 36.86 -14.55 -25.32
CA PRO A 785 35.58 -15.13 -25.69
C PRO A 785 34.44 -14.11 -25.49
N ALA A 786 33.42 -14.13 -26.35
CA ALA A 786 32.14 -13.48 -26.08
C ALA A 786 31.29 -14.45 -25.25
N VAL A 787 30.82 -14.03 -24.09
CA VAL A 787 30.14 -14.90 -23.12
C VAL A 787 28.65 -14.60 -23.10
N VAL A 788 27.83 -15.64 -23.24
CA VAL A 788 26.36 -15.60 -23.20
C VAL A 788 25.88 -16.45 -22.02
N VAL A 789 25.01 -15.88 -21.18
CA VAL A 789 24.55 -16.52 -19.92
C VAL A 789 23.01 -16.48 -19.86
N ARG A 790 22.38 -17.58 -19.43
CA ARG A 790 20.89 -17.75 -19.36
C ARG A 790 20.19 -17.49 -20.70
N ALA A 791 20.69 -18.12 -21.77
CA ALA A 791 20.07 -18.11 -23.09
C ALA A 791 19.00 -19.22 -23.23
N THR A 792 18.13 -19.11 -24.25
CA THR A 792 17.22 -20.21 -24.62
C THR A 792 17.97 -21.35 -25.29
N ALA A 793 17.42 -22.57 -25.25
CA ALA A 793 18.02 -23.74 -25.92
C ALA A 793 18.21 -23.50 -27.44
N GLU A 794 17.24 -22.82 -28.07
CA GLU A 794 17.32 -22.37 -29.47
C GLU A 794 18.50 -21.43 -29.70
N THR A 795 18.68 -20.40 -28.86
CA THR A 795 19.82 -19.48 -28.94
C THR A 795 21.15 -20.20 -28.80
N LEU A 796 21.26 -21.19 -27.91
CA LEU A 796 22.48 -22.01 -27.75
C LEU A 796 22.77 -22.87 -28.99
N VAL A 797 21.73 -23.48 -29.58
CA VAL A 797 21.85 -24.23 -30.84
C VAL A 797 22.24 -23.32 -32.01
N ALA A 798 21.73 -22.09 -32.06
CA ALA A 798 22.11 -21.11 -33.08
C ALA A 798 23.57 -20.63 -32.91
N LEU A 799 24.02 -20.35 -31.68
CA LEU A 799 25.40 -19.99 -31.36
C LEU A 799 26.40 -21.11 -31.64
N ALA A 800 26.00 -22.37 -31.46
CA ALA A 800 26.78 -23.52 -31.93
C ALA A 800 26.78 -23.58 -33.47
N SER A 801 25.62 -23.45 -34.11
CA SER A 801 25.48 -23.58 -35.57
C SER A 801 26.21 -22.50 -36.38
N GLU A 802 26.34 -21.27 -35.86
CA GLU A 802 27.02 -20.17 -36.58
C GLU A 802 28.55 -20.14 -36.36
N HIS A 803 29.03 -20.68 -35.24
CA HIS A 803 30.43 -20.49 -34.79
C HIS A 803 31.16 -21.79 -34.40
N ASP A 804 30.47 -22.94 -34.48
CA ASP A 804 30.87 -24.35 -34.35
C ASP A 804 32.28 -24.63 -33.80
N ALA A 805 33.32 -24.40 -34.60
CA ALA A 805 34.72 -24.64 -34.25
C ALA A 805 35.25 -23.83 -33.02
N TYR A 806 34.52 -22.82 -32.54
CA TYR A 806 34.92 -21.94 -31.43
C TYR A 806 33.84 -21.72 -30.37
N THR A 807 32.73 -22.46 -30.38
CA THR A 807 31.66 -22.33 -29.36
C THR A 807 31.77 -23.40 -28.30
N THR A 808 32.05 -23.01 -27.05
CA THR A 808 31.90 -23.89 -25.88
C THR A 808 30.51 -23.67 -25.29
N VAL A 809 29.64 -24.68 -25.33
CA VAL A 809 28.29 -24.65 -24.73
C VAL A 809 28.26 -25.49 -23.46
N ASP A 810 27.56 -25.02 -22.43
CA ASP A 810 27.13 -25.85 -21.29
C ASP A 810 25.61 -25.76 -21.15
N ALA A 811 24.95 -26.90 -21.40
CA ALA A 811 23.50 -27.02 -21.41
C ALA A 811 22.88 -27.05 -19.99
N ALA A 812 23.64 -27.38 -18.95
CA ALA A 812 23.17 -27.28 -17.57
C ALA A 812 23.25 -25.83 -17.06
N ALA A 813 24.22 -25.06 -17.56
CA ALA A 813 24.37 -23.63 -17.29
C ALA A 813 23.48 -22.74 -18.18
N MET A 814 22.80 -23.32 -19.19
CA MET A 814 22.11 -22.59 -20.26
C MET A 814 22.97 -21.45 -20.86
N SER A 815 24.26 -21.73 -21.06
CA SER A 815 25.30 -20.72 -21.33
C SER A 815 26.26 -21.15 -22.45
N ALA A 816 26.86 -20.17 -23.12
CA ALA A 816 27.83 -20.39 -24.19
C ALA A 816 28.97 -19.36 -24.15
N ALA A 817 30.15 -19.77 -24.64
CA ALA A 817 31.32 -18.91 -24.80
C ALA A 817 31.88 -19.11 -26.20
N VAL A 818 31.89 -18.04 -26.99
CA VAL A 818 32.32 -18.05 -28.40
C VAL A 818 33.70 -17.41 -28.50
N GLY A 819 34.68 -18.12 -29.06
CA GLY A 819 36.05 -17.62 -29.25
C GLY A 819 37.10 -18.34 -28.39
N PRO A 820 38.36 -17.88 -28.41
CA PRO A 820 39.44 -18.53 -27.70
C PRO A 820 39.24 -18.42 -26.17
N LEU A 821 39.39 -19.54 -25.46
CA LEU A 821 39.41 -19.55 -24.00
C LEU A 821 40.85 -19.31 -23.48
N PRO A 822 41.03 -18.59 -22.36
CA PRO A 822 42.34 -18.40 -21.72
C PRO A 822 42.88 -19.71 -21.12
N GLU A 823 44.21 -19.79 -20.98
CA GLU A 823 44.88 -20.91 -20.31
C GLU A 823 44.48 -21.02 -18.83
N ALA A 824 44.28 -22.25 -18.34
CA ALA A 824 43.80 -22.51 -17.00
C ALA A 824 44.91 -22.34 -15.94
N VAL A 825 44.75 -21.37 -15.03
CA VAL A 825 45.74 -21.09 -13.96
C VAL A 825 45.07 -21.14 -12.59
N GLY A 826 45.38 -22.18 -11.82
CA GLY A 826 44.71 -22.44 -10.55
C GLY A 826 43.39 -23.19 -10.72
N ARG A 827 42.85 -23.68 -9.62
CA ARG A 827 41.79 -24.69 -9.58
C ARG A 827 40.69 -24.31 -8.62
N VAL A 828 39.45 -24.40 -9.09
CA VAL A 828 38.23 -24.13 -8.32
C VAL A 828 37.43 -25.42 -8.18
N ALA A 829 36.88 -25.69 -7.00
CA ALA A 829 35.83 -26.71 -6.84
C ALA A 829 34.48 -26.05 -6.58
N VAL A 830 33.45 -26.48 -7.32
CA VAL A 830 32.06 -26.06 -7.16
C VAL A 830 31.27 -27.21 -6.56
N LEU A 831 30.66 -26.97 -5.40
CA LEU A 831 29.93 -27.92 -4.58
C LEU A 831 28.44 -27.55 -4.58
N SER A 832 27.54 -28.51 -4.83
CA SER A 832 26.09 -28.27 -4.77
C SER A 832 25.35 -29.24 -3.84
N GLY A 833 24.32 -28.76 -3.14
CA GLY A 833 23.59 -29.53 -2.13
C GLY A 833 22.67 -30.59 -2.74
N ASN A 834 21.80 -30.15 -3.64
CA ASN A 834 20.74 -30.95 -4.26
C ASN A 834 20.55 -30.62 -5.75
N GLY A 835 19.83 -31.48 -6.47
CA GLY A 835 19.53 -31.31 -7.90
C GLY A 835 18.91 -29.96 -8.32
N GLY A 836 18.22 -29.24 -7.42
CA GLY A 836 17.70 -27.89 -7.66
C GLY A 836 18.77 -26.80 -7.69
N ASP A 837 19.95 -27.03 -7.11
CA ASP A 837 21.10 -26.10 -7.17
C ASP A 837 21.90 -26.25 -8.49
N THR A 838 21.63 -27.29 -9.28
CA THR A 838 22.47 -27.73 -10.42
C THR A 838 22.69 -26.65 -11.49
N SER A 839 21.69 -25.83 -11.78
CA SER A 839 21.77 -24.78 -12.82
C SER A 839 22.71 -23.64 -12.42
N VAL A 840 22.61 -23.17 -11.17
CA VAL A 840 23.49 -22.13 -10.61
C VAL A 840 24.91 -22.68 -10.37
N ALA A 841 25.03 -23.96 -9.98
CA ALA A 841 26.32 -24.65 -9.89
C ALA A 841 26.97 -24.87 -11.26
N ALA A 842 26.18 -25.14 -12.31
CA ALA A 842 26.65 -25.17 -13.69
C ALA A 842 27.10 -23.79 -14.16
N GLU A 843 26.33 -22.72 -13.91
CA GLU A 843 26.69 -21.34 -14.24
C GLU A 843 28.02 -20.95 -13.59
N ALA A 844 28.18 -21.19 -12.28
CA ALA A 844 29.43 -20.91 -11.57
C ALA A 844 30.62 -21.72 -12.12
N ALA A 845 30.43 -23.01 -12.40
CA ALA A 845 31.47 -23.88 -12.92
C ALA A 845 31.88 -23.53 -14.36
N PHE A 846 30.91 -23.18 -15.21
CA PHE A 846 31.13 -22.73 -16.58
C PHE A 846 31.90 -21.40 -16.60
N VAL A 847 31.44 -20.43 -15.82
CA VAL A 847 32.03 -19.08 -15.76
C VAL A 847 33.44 -19.11 -15.17
N ALA A 848 33.70 -19.91 -14.11
CA ALA A 848 35.06 -20.09 -13.61
C ALA A 848 36.01 -20.69 -14.68
N ARG A 849 35.53 -21.68 -15.46
CA ARG A 849 36.30 -22.34 -16.52
C ARG A 849 36.67 -21.39 -17.65
N ILE A 850 35.70 -20.66 -18.20
CA ILE A 850 35.94 -19.71 -19.31
C ILE A 850 36.73 -18.47 -18.88
N THR A 851 36.81 -18.18 -17.58
CA THR A 851 37.70 -17.16 -17.01
C THR A 851 39.12 -17.71 -16.74
N GLY A 852 39.45 -18.93 -17.20
CA GLY A 852 40.82 -19.46 -17.17
C GLY A 852 41.22 -20.12 -15.85
N THR A 853 40.40 -21.06 -15.35
CA THR A 853 40.77 -21.94 -14.24
C THR A 853 40.35 -23.39 -14.51
N GLU A 854 41.06 -24.35 -13.91
CA GLU A 854 40.58 -25.74 -13.85
C GLU A 854 39.37 -25.80 -12.90
N VAL A 855 38.30 -26.49 -13.29
CA VAL A 855 37.08 -26.56 -12.48
C VAL A 855 36.61 -27.98 -12.29
N VAL A 856 36.53 -28.40 -11.03
CA VAL A 856 35.88 -29.63 -10.58
C VAL A 856 34.48 -29.27 -10.07
N ARG A 857 33.44 -29.99 -10.51
CA ARG A 857 32.07 -29.84 -9.97
C ARG A 857 31.67 -31.13 -9.25
N VAL A 858 31.06 -31.01 -8.07
CA VAL A 858 30.53 -32.12 -7.28
C VAL A 858 29.08 -31.80 -6.92
N ASP A 859 28.16 -32.55 -7.53
CA ASP A 859 26.72 -32.37 -7.36
C ASP A 859 26.11 -33.40 -6.40
N ASP A 860 24.91 -33.10 -5.91
CA ASP A 860 24.15 -33.90 -4.93
C ASP A 860 24.99 -34.34 -3.73
N LEU A 861 25.40 -33.39 -2.87
CA LEU A 861 26.16 -33.70 -1.65
C LEU A 861 25.32 -34.31 -0.51
N GLY A 862 23.99 -34.35 -0.66
CA GLY A 862 23.06 -34.91 0.32
C GLY A 862 23.45 -36.28 0.90
N GLY A 863 23.20 -36.45 2.20
CA GLY A 863 23.25 -37.74 2.89
C GLY A 863 24.65 -38.38 2.97
N THR A 864 24.88 -39.45 2.22
CA THR A 864 26.08 -40.30 2.35
C THR A 864 27.33 -39.70 1.72
N ARG A 865 27.21 -38.76 0.76
CA ARG A 865 28.37 -38.12 0.10
C ARG A 865 29.11 -37.15 1.01
N ILE A 866 28.41 -36.35 1.82
CA ILE A 866 29.02 -35.55 2.90
C ILE A 866 29.87 -36.41 3.85
N ARG A 867 29.49 -37.67 4.15
CA ARG A 867 30.33 -38.57 4.97
C ARG A 867 31.61 -39.01 4.26
N GLY A 868 31.64 -39.05 2.92
CA GLY A 868 32.87 -39.26 2.16
C GLY A 868 33.78 -38.03 2.21
N LEU A 869 33.20 -36.83 2.03
CA LEU A 869 33.91 -35.55 2.13
C LEU A 869 34.53 -35.34 3.53
N LEU A 870 33.80 -35.72 4.58
CA LEU A 870 34.27 -35.72 5.98
C LEU A 870 35.34 -36.78 6.29
N ALA A 871 35.48 -37.82 5.46
CA ALA A 871 36.43 -38.92 5.69
C ALA A 871 37.80 -38.68 5.01
N ASP A 872 37.85 -37.85 3.96
CA ASP A 872 39.09 -37.43 3.30
C ASP A 872 39.14 -35.90 3.10
N PRO A 873 39.49 -35.13 4.14
CA PRO A 873 39.59 -33.67 4.05
C PRO A 873 40.73 -33.19 3.14
N ALA A 874 41.66 -34.06 2.71
CA ALA A 874 42.71 -33.67 1.77
C ALA A 874 42.13 -33.34 0.38
N ALA A 875 40.99 -33.95 0.01
CA ALA A 875 40.28 -33.64 -1.22
C ALA A 875 39.77 -32.18 -1.31
N LEU A 876 39.59 -31.49 -0.17
CA LEU A 876 39.22 -30.08 -0.09
C LEU A 876 40.42 -29.12 -0.03
N GLN A 877 41.66 -29.64 -0.01
CA GLN A 877 42.89 -28.84 0.08
C GLN A 877 43.66 -28.74 -1.25
N ASP A 878 43.32 -29.55 -2.26
CA ASP A 878 43.92 -29.54 -3.60
C ASP A 878 43.22 -28.53 -4.57
N VAL A 879 42.65 -27.46 -4.02
CA VAL A 879 41.96 -26.38 -4.77
C VAL A 879 42.29 -25.01 -4.17
N ASP A 880 42.37 -23.98 -5.01
CA ASP A 880 42.77 -22.62 -4.59
C ASP A 880 41.58 -21.75 -4.14
N CYS A 881 40.35 -22.16 -4.47
CA CYS A 881 39.10 -21.55 -4.02
C CYS A 881 37.95 -22.57 -4.13
N LEU A 882 36.96 -22.45 -3.23
CA LEU A 882 35.71 -23.20 -3.27
C LEU A 882 34.54 -22.28 -3.64
N VAL A 883 33.54 -22.85 -4.32
CA VAL A 883 32.21 -22.26 -4.48
C VAL A 883 31.19 -23.25 -3.92
N VAL A 884 30.32 -22.81 -3.00
CA VAL A 884 29.28 -23.65 -2.39
C VAL A 884 27.92 -23.10 -2.73
N VAL A 885 27.17 -23.83 -3.55
CA VAL A 885 25.86 -23.44 -4.08
C VAL A 885 24.78 -24.25 -3.35
N ALA A 886 23.94 -23.59 -2.57
CA ALA A 886 22.91 -24.27 -1.78
C ALA A 886 21.75 -23.35 -1.37
N GLY A 887 20.53 -23.72 -1.77
CA GLY A 887 19.30 -23.07 -1.29
C GLY A 887 18.72 -23.77 -0.07
N LEU A 888 18.36 -25.04 -0.22
CA LEU A 888 17.81 -25.87 0.88
C LEU A 888 18.87 -26.15 1.96
N ASP A 889 20.06 -26.58 1.56
CA ASP A 889 21.16 -26.91 2.46
C ASP A 889 22.07 -25.69 2.76
N ALA A 890 21.51 -24.49 2.99
CA ALA A 890 22.30 -23.26 3.13
C ALA A 890 23.34 -23.25 4.28
N SER A 891 23.26 -24.21 5.21
CA SER A 891 24.29 -24.47 6.23
C SER A 891 25.56 -25.14 5.68
N LEU A 892 25.52 -25.72 4.47
CA LEU A 892 26.62 -26.43 3.81
C LEU A 892 27.87 -25.54 3.67
N ALA A 893 27.72 -24.24 3.42
CA ALA A 893 28.84 -23.32 3.33
C ALA A 893 29.61 -23.22 4.66
N GLY A 894 28.91 -23.14 5.79
CA GLY A 894 29.52 -23.14 7.13
C GLY A 894 30.08 -24.51 7.52
N LEU A 895 29.41 -25.60 7.12
CA LEU A 895 29.92 -26.97 7.34
C LEU A 895 31.22 -27.23 6.57
N VAL A 896 31.35 -26.74 5.34
CA VAL A 896 32.60 -26.86 4.55
C VAL A 896 33.68 -25.93 5.11
N ALA A 897 33.33 -24.70 5.53
CA ALA A 897 34.27 -23.76 6.16
C ALA A 897 34.86 -24.28 7.48
N ALA A 898 34.14 -25.12 8.22
CA ALA A 898 34.65 -25.79 9.42
C ALA A 898 35.68 -26.91 9.14
N LEU A 899 35.97 -27.21 7.86
CA LEU A 899 36.79 -28.35 7.44
C LEU A 899 38.02 -27.99 6.60
N THR A 900 38.15 -26.72 6.14
CA THR A 900 39.25 -26.30 5.27
C THR A 900 39.60 -24.81 5.44
N ASP A 901 40.89 -24.48 5.29
CA ASP A 901 41.39 -23.10 5.26
C ASP A 901 41.26 -22.44 3.86
N VAL A 902 40.74 -23.15 2.87
CA VAL A 902 40.54 -22.65 1.50
C VAL A 902 39.39 -21.62 1.46
N PRO A 903 39.55 -20.45 0.81
CA PRO A 903 38.48 -19.46 0.68
C PRO A 903 37.21 -20.01 0.01
N ILE A 904 36.05 -19.66 0.55
CA ILE A 904 34.74 -20.14 0.09
C ILE A 904 33.89 -18.98 -0.42
N VAL A 905 33.34 -19.13 -1.61
CA VAL A 905 32.27 -18.28 -2.14
C VAL A 905 30.93 -19.02 -1.99
N ALA A 906 30.12 -18.62 -1.03
CA ALA A 906 28.79 -19.17 -0.82
C ALA A 906 27.79 -18.50 -1.78
N VAL A 907 26.97 -19.29 -2.47
CA VAL A 907 25.95 -18.82 -3.41
C VAL A 907 24.59 -19.34 -2.94
N PRO A 908 23.73 -18.48 -2.36
CA PRO A 908 22.36 -18.85 -2.07
C PRO A 908 21.60 -19.00 -3.39
N THR A 909 20.72 -19.99 -3.50
CA THR A 909 19.84 -20.19 -4.65
C THR A 909 18.39 -19.91 -4.29
N SER A 910 17.57 -19.58 -5.28
CA SER A 910 16.12 -19.46 -5.11
C SER A 910 15.44 -20.82 -4.87
N THR A 911 16.05 -21.89 -5.34
CA THR A 911 15.57 -23.28 -5.25
C THR A 911 15.71 -23.85 -3.84
N GLY A 912 14.58 -23.99 -3.14
CA GLY A 912 14.53 -24.53 -1.78
C GLY A 912 13.12 -24.94 -1.36
N GLN A 913 12.96 -25.22 -0.05
CA GLN A 913 11.65 -25.50 0.56
C GLN A 913 10.65 -24.35 0.30
N PRO A 914 9.34 -24.63 0.19
CA PRO A 914 8.31 -23.59 0.20
C PRO A 914 8.48 -22.67 1.42
N GLY A 915 8.66 -21.37 1.18
CA GLY A 915 9.09 -20.42 2.22
C GLY A 915 10.58 -20.04 2.19
N SER A 916 11.34 -20.43 1.15
CA SER A 916 12.72 -19.93 0.92
C SER A 916 12.79 -18.42 0.65
N PHE A 917 11.64 -17.78 0.37
CA PHE A 917 11.50 -16.38 -0.09
C PHE A 917 12.41 -16.07 -1.29
N GLY A 918 12.32 -16.88 -2.34
CA GLY A 918 13.14 -16.73 -3.54
C GLY A 918 14.64 -16.80 -3.24
N GLY A 919 15.04 -17.56 -2.21
CA GLY A 919 16.44 -17.71 -1.78
C GLY A 919 16.89 -16.76 -0.66
N PHE A 920 16.04 -15.83 -0.20
CA PHE A 920 16.38 -14.92 0.90
C PHE A 920 16.66 -15.67 2.21
N SER A 921 15.98 -16.79 2.48
CA SER A 921 16.27 -17.65 3.64
C SER A 921 17.69 -18.25 3.58
N ALA A 922 18.12 -18.69 2.39
CA ALA A 922 19.48 -19.19 2.16
C ALA A 922 20.51 -18.07 2.32
N LEU A 923 20.26 -16.89 1.75
CA LEU A 923 21.11 -15.70 1.87
C LEU A 923 21.32 -15.30 3.33
N ILE A 924 20.24 -15.17 4.11
CA ILE A 924 20.29 -14.81 5.54
C ILE A 924 21.00 -15.91 6.36
N THR A 925 20.82 -17.19 6.02
CA THR A 925 21.52 -18.30 6.68
C THR A 925 23.02 -18.26 6.40
N MET A 926 23.43 -18.01 5.15
CA MET A 926 24.85 -17.91 4.78
C MET A 926 25.52 -16.68 5.39
N LEU A 927 24.86 -15.52 5.38
CA LEU A 927 25.37 -14.29 5.98
C LEU A 927 25.55 -14.41 7.51
N ASN A 928 24.61 -15.07 8.20
CA ASN A 928 24.68 -15.29 9.64
C ASN A 928 25.54 -16.50 10.06
N SER A 929 26.14 -17.23 9.11
CA SER A 929 26.91 -18.45 9.40
C SER A 929 28.19 -18.23 10.23
N ALA A 930 28.60 -16.96 10.41
CA ALA A 930 29.75 -16.51 11.22
C ALA A 930 31.09 -17.22 10.93
N SER A 931 31.18 -17.91 9.80
CA SER A 931 32.27 -18.83 9.49
C SER A 931 33.43 -18.08 8.80
N PRO A 932 34.67 -18.15 9.33
CA PRO A 932 35.80 -17.45 8.73
C PRO A 932 36.11 -18.02 7.33
N GLY A 933 36.58 -17.15 6.43
CA GLY A 933 36.93 -17.53 5.05
C GLY A 933 35.74 -17.62 4.07
N VAL A 934 34.50 -17.44 4.53
CA VAL A 934 33.30 -17.41 3.68
C VAL A 934 32.98 -16.00 3.20
N VAL A 935 32.69 -15.84 1.91
CA VAL A 935 32.10 -14.63 1.29
C VAL A 935 30.80 -15.05 0.60
N VAL A 936 29.72 -14.29 0.78
CA VAL A 936 28.39 -14.63 0.22
C VAL A 936 28.12 -13.81 -1.05
N SER A 937 27.70 -14.48 -2.12
CA SER A 937 27.24 -13.89 -3.39
C SER A 937 25.78 -13.45 -3.30
N ASN A 938 25.28 -12.74 -4.31
CA ASN A 938 23.84 -12.50 -4.45
C ASN A 938 23.12 -13.81 -4.85
N ILE A 939 21.80 -13.86 -4.64
CA ILE A 939 20.97 -15.04 -4.93
C ILE A 939 21.05 -15.41 -6.42
N ASP A 940 21.15 -16.71 -6.69
CA ASP A 940 21.35 -17.33 -8.00
C ASP A 940 22.56 -16.81 -8.80
N ASN A 941 23.45 -16.00 -8.20
CA ASN A 941 24.53 -15.33 -8.92
C ASN A 941 25.78 -16.22 -9.00
N GLY A 942 25.63 -17.35 -9.70
CA GLY A 942 26.70 -18.28 -10.03
C GLY A 942 27.78 -17.61 -10.87
N HIS A 943 27.39 -16.74 -11.81
CA HIS A 943 28.31 -15.96 -12.64
C HIS A 943 29.32 -15.15 -11.81
N ALA A 944 28.87 -14.27 -10.91
CA ALA A 944 29.79 -13.46 -10.11
C ALA A 944 30.65 -14.32 -9.18
N ALA A 945 30.10 -15.40 -8.64
CA ALA A 945 30.83 -16.35 -7.81
C ALA A 945 31.94 -17.08 -8.58
N GLY A 946 31.64 -17.53 -9.81
CA GLY A 946 32.60 -18.15 -10.71
C GLY A 946 33.75 -17.21 -11.09
N VAL A 947 33.44 -15.95 -11.45
CA VAL A 947 34.46 -14.92 -11.71
C VAL A 947 35.31 -14.66 -10.47
N PHE A 948 34.69 -14.51 -9.29
CA PHE A 948 35.40 -14.18 -8.05
C PHE A 948 36.32 -15.32 -7.58
N ALA A 949 35.82 -16.56 -7.57
CA ALA A 949 36.62 -17.74 -7.25
C ALA A 949 37.77 -17.94 -8.26
N ALA A 950 37.52 -17.73 -9.55
CA ALA A 950 38.55 -17.81 -10.57
C ALA A 950 39.63 -16.71 -10.41
N ARG A 951 39.24 -15.48 -10.05
CA ARG A 951 40.17 -14.38 -9.71
C ARG A 951 41.03 -14.71 -8.48
N ILE A 952 40.49 -15.41 -7.48
CA ILE A 952 41.27 -15.91 -6.33
C ILE A 952 42.28 -16.93 -6.83
N ALA A 953 41.83 -18.02 -7.46
CA ALA A 953 42.68 -19.12 -7.90
C ALA A 953 43.84 -18.68 -8.81
N ARG A 954 43.56 -17.81 -9.81
CA ARG A 954 44.60 -17.23 -10.67
C ARG A 954 45.63 -16.43 -9.87
N ARG A 955 45.22 -15.67 -8.85
CA ARG A 955 46.14 -14.89 -7.99
C ARG A 955 46.99 -15.78 -7.09
N THR A 956 46.42 -16.81 -6.48
CA THR A 956 47.13 -17.76 -5.59
C THR A 956 48.33 -18.38 -6.32
N ARG A 957 48.14 -18.86 -7.56
CA ARG A 957 49.24 -19.48 -8.34
C ARG A 957 50.08 -18.48 -9.14
N SER A 958 49.60 -17.26 -9.40
CA SER A 958 50.46 -16.19 -9.94
C SER A 958 51.47 -15.65 -8.92
N GLY A 959 51.22 -15.85 -7.62
CA GLY A 959 52.11 -15.41 -6.53
C GLY A 959 53.39 -16.24 -6.38
N THR A 960 53.43 -17.49 -6.87
CA THR A 960 54.53 -18.44 -6.67
C THR A 960 55.70 -18.31 -7.67
N ALA A 961 55.85 -17.15 -8.31
CA ALA A 961 57.06 -16.81 -9.06
C ALA A 961 58.27 -16.58 -8.11
N PRO A 962 59.45 -17.16 -8.36
CA PRO A 962 60.56 -17.17 -7.40
C PRO A 962 61.31 -15.84 -7.34
N GLY A 963 60.81 -14.84 -6.59
CA GLY A 963 61.55 -13.58 -6.47
C GLY A 963 60.94 -12.42 -5.68
N ARG A 964 60.71 -12.55 -4.37
CA ARG A 964 60.92 -11.45 -3.41
C ARG A 964 61.10 -11.98 -1.99
N GLY A 965 62.16 -11.54 -1.32
CA GLY A 965 62.59 -12.09 -0.04
C GLY A 965 61.73 -11.63 1.13
N VAL A 966 61.45 -12.55 2.05
CA VAL A 966 60.87 -12.24 3.36
C VAL A 966 61.86 -11.39 4.16
N VAL A 967 61.43 -10.19 4.56
CA VAL A 967 61.91 -9.53 5.78
C VAL A 967 60.83 -9.75 6.83
N ARG A 968 61.24 -10.15 8.03
CA ARG A 968 60.35 -10.43 9.18
C ARG A 968 59.86 -9.15 9.84
#